data_AF-A0A6V8KRM4-F1
#
_entry.id   AF-A0A6V8KRM4-F1
#
_cell.length_a   1.000
_cell.length_b   1.000
_cell.length_c   1.000
_cell.angle_alpha   90.00
_cell.angle_beta   90.00
_cell.angle_gamma   90.00
#
_symmetry.space_group_name_H-M   'P 1'
#
loop_
_entity.id
_entity.type
_entity.pdbx_description
1 polymer ?
#
loop_
_entity_poly.entity_id
_entity_poly.type
_entity_poly.pdbx_seq_one_letter_code
_entity_poly.pdbx_strand_id
1 'polypeptide(L)'
;MTVTAPARTGCGCGCGAAATHPSTGFTRPRFFAGQLLTEDDLQALTAYVTGKDRLRNRLLFGPGVVCGLHVACDPCGGGVVTVRPGYAIDPCGNDVVVGCAEKVDVLALVRDLRVSALGADCGDPCADDRVYGLYLHYTEEAAEPVAAYPTDESCPPEGCTPTRIRETYRFAVRCLDGDGDGDARYTPATALDARLGDRERLAAERARARLLAAYGGPLAGAVRAAGAPVLFTEETAGRWKAAAADLAQQPSTPEQARAATEHVRTLAGAVAALDTHDEQGRASLADRYDLDVEAARALLGSTVSTLEAMDPAAVWPTPAHRPLAQAVLAEARARVVEQRDGASLEARMLAQGAPLSYGMRAALAGDLARTRHWLLGRLDRDRDLADCGIRASVAGATLPPALPPEPPPGREVAGATELSLAAAAAGRLSTALTRYVTDAACASVLPPCAAPAGDGGVLLARLELDDCEVLRACAAGRPQWLPGGPGYAAWAPVLDRARELAASLCCAPVPTPAEPPPPAEGGPVALGWVHGLFEAAPGPTDLDELLALLTGATSTQATSTPAATEDAGADLRREVAELRALVGSLAAAVRSAPAPAAEPAPDSTVDDAPAEEAPAEEEPAEEPEPAPARKAPAARPKAQPPAKAPPRKATRTRRTGGQEG
;
A
#
# COMPACT_ATOMS: atom_id res chain seq x y z
N MET A 1 -30.03 -41.62 16.38
CA MET A 1 -29.04 -40.83 17.15
C MET A 1 -29.43 -39.37 17.02
N THR A 2 -29.72 -38.68 18.13
CA THR A 2 -30.05 -37.25 18.15
C THR A 2 -28.76 -36.44 18.22
N VAL A 3 -28.62 -35.42 17.37
CA VAL A 3 -27.47 -34.50 17.41
C VAL A 3 -27.76 -33.40 18.43
N THR A 4 -26.99 -33.38 19.52
CA THR A 4 -27.12 -32.37 20.57
C THR A 4 -26.57 -31.03 20.08
N ALA A 5 -27.40 -29.99 20.06
CA ALA A 5 -26.94 -28.63 19.80
C ALA A 5 -26.07 -28.10 20.96
N PRO A 6 -24.96 -27.38 20.69
CA PRO A 6 -24.14 -26.79 21.75
C PRO A 6 -24.91 -25.70 22.50
N ALA A 7 -24.67 -25.59 23.81
CA ALA A 7 -25.38 -24.65 24.68
C ALA A 7 -25.07 -23.19 24.32
N ARG A 8 -26.12 -22.39 24.14
CA ARG A 8 -25.99 -20.92 24.08
C ARG A 8 -25.69 -20.38 25.47
N THR A 9 -24.44 -19.94 25.70
CA THR A 9 -24.10 -19.11 26.85
C THR A 9 -24.75 -17.74 26.69
N GLY A 10 -25.89 -17.53 27.34
CA GLY A 10 -26.54 -16.22 27.38
C GLY A 10 -25.69 -15.20 28.13
N CYS A 11 -25.37 -14.07 27.50
CA CYS A 11 -24.75 -12.95 28.19
C CYS A 11 -25.84 -12.12 28.87
N GLY A 12 -25.85 -12.09 30.20
CA GLY A 12 -26.79 -11.29 30.98
C GLY A 12 -26.42 -9.80 30.98
N CYS A 13 -27.42 -8.93 31.20
CA CYS A 13 -27.28 -7.48 31.11
C CYS A 13 -26.38 -6.89 32.21
N GLY A 14 -25.75 -5.75 31.89
CA GLY A 14 -24.91 -4.97 32.80
C GLY A 14 -24.45 -3.68 32.12
N CYS A 15 -25.32 -2.69 32.06
CA CYS A 15 -25.12 -1.49 31.23
C CYS A 15 -24.13 -0.50 31.86
N GLY A 16 -23.09 -0.12 31.13
CA GLY A 16 -22.12 0.89 31.55
C GLY A 16 -21.16 1.27 30.43
N ALA A 17 -21.44 2.38 29.74
CA ALA A 17 -20.55 3.16 28.87
C ALA A 17 -19.41 2.40 28.13
N ALA A 18 -19.75 1.50 27.21
CA ALA A 18 -18.81 0.97 26.21
C ALA A 18 -19.52 0.65 24.89
N ALA A 19 -18.90 0.99 23.76
CA ALA A 19 -19.44 0.75 22.43
C ALA A 19 -19.27 -0.72 21.99
N THR A 20 -19.99 -1.64 22.64
CA THR A 20 -20.03 -3.05 22.26
C THR A 20 -20.98 -3.29 21.09
N HIS A 21 -20.51 -3.98 20.04
CA HIS A 21 -21.34 -4.37 18.89
C HIS A 21 -22.62 -5.11 19.31
N PRO A 22 -23.77 -4.88 18.66
CA PRO A 22 -24.93 -5.75 18.77
C PRO A 22 -24.66 -7.08 18.06
N SER A 23 -23.93 -7.97 18.74
CA SER A 23 -23.69 -9.37 18.33
C SER A 23 -24.97 -10.20 18.40
N THR A 24 -25.99 -9.72 19.11
CA THR A 24 -27.39 -10.10 18.98
C THR A 24 -28.12 -9.09 18.09
N GLY A 25 -28.78 -9.57 17.02
CA GLY A 25 -29.54 -8.71 16.10
C GLY A 25 -30.75 -8.03 16.75
N PHE A 26 -31.21 -6.95 16.11
CA PHE A 26 -32.35 -6.14 16.58
C PHE A 26 -33.63 -6.95 16.75
N THR A 27 -34.14 -6.99 17.99
CA THR A 27 -35.43 -7.62 18.32
C THR A 27 -36.53 -6.56 18.32
N ARG A 28 -37.56 -6.76 17.49
CA ARG A 28 -38.72 -5.84 17.41
C ARG A 28 -39.85 -6.34 18.32
N PRO A 29 -40.44 -5.50 19.19
CA PRO A 29 -41.66 -5.85 19.90
C PRO A 29 -42.82 -6.23 18.97
N ARG A 30 -43.63 -7.20 19.36
CA ARG A 30 -44.79 -7.71 18.59
C ARG A 30 -46.05 -7.69 19.43
N PHE A 31 -46.69 -6.52 19.46
CA PHE A 31 -47.93 -6.28 20.20
C PHE A 31 -49.09 -7.16 19.71
N PHE A 32 -49.99 -7.54 20.63
CA PHE A 32 -51.21 -8.29 20.33
C PHE A 32 -52.39 -7.88 21.23
N ALA A 33 -53.61 -8.17 20.78
CA ALA A 33 -54.81 -7.82 21.54
C ALA A 33 -54.87 -8.57 22.89
N GLY A 34 -55.07 -7.84 23.98
CA GLY A 34 -55.04 -8.39 25.35
C GLY A 34 -53.65 -8.45 25.99
N GLN A 35 -52.59 -7.98 25.32
CA GLN A 35 -51.29 -7.76 25.97
C GLN A 35 -51.37 -6.57 26.94
N LEU A 36 -50.85 -6.76 28.15
CA LEU A 36 -50.46 -5.66 29.03
C LEU A 36 -49.14 -5.08 28.50
N LEU A 37 -49.12 -3.78 28.18
CA LEU A 37 -47.90 -3.07 27.80
C LEU A 37 -47.19 -2.57 29.06
N THR A 38 -45.90 -2.88 29.19
CA THR A 38 -45.04 -2.41 30.28
C THR A 38 -44.11 -1.28 29.82
N GLU A 39 -43.35 -0.72 30.77
CA GLU A 39 -42.22 0.14 30.42
C GLU A 39 -41.20 -0.59 29.52
N ASP A 40 -40.86 -1.85 29.82
CA ASP A 40 -39.91 -2.64 29.02
C ASP A 40 -40.34 -2.75 27.53
N ASP A 41 -41.63 -2.99 27.26
CA ASP A 41 -42.18 -3.06 25.90
C ASP A 41 -41.97 -1.75 25.12
N LEU A 42 -42.10 -0.60 25.80
CA LEU A 42 -41.98 0.74 25.23
C LEU A 42 -40.51 1.20 25.11
N GLN A 43 -39.68 0.91 26.11
CA GLN A 43 -38.23 1.11 26.04
C GLN A 43 -37.62 0.24 24.92
N ALA A 44 -38.01 -1.03 24.81
CA ALA A 44 -37.55 -1.93 23.75
C ALA A 44 -38.00 -1.46 22.35
N LEU A 45 -39.20 -0.88 22.21
CA LEU A 45 -39.62 -0.26 20.96
C LEU A 45 -38.75 0.94 20.60
N THR A 46 -38.50 1.83 21.56
CA THR A 46 -37.65 3.02 21.37
C THR A 46 -36.22 2.62 20.98
N ALA A 47 -35.59 1.72 21.73
CA ALA A 47 -34.24 1.21 21.46
C ALA A 47 -34.14 0.45 20.13
N TYR A 48 -35.20 -0.26 19.73
CA TYR A 48 -35.27 -0.87 18.39
C TYR A 48 -35.26 0.19 17.28
N VAL A 49 -36.03 1.28 17.42
CA VAL A 49 -36.09 2.36 16.41
C VAL A 49 -34.78 3.15 16.37
N THR A 50 -34.37 3.75 17.49
CA THR A 50 -33.15 4.59 17.53
C THR A 50 -31.90 3.80 17.15
N GLY A 51 -31.80 2.53 17.59
CA GLY A 51 -30.70 1.64 17.20
C GLY A 51 -30.73 1.25 15.72
N LYS A 52 -31.91 1.13 15.10
CA LYS A 52 -32.06 0.90 13.65
C LYS A 52 -31.68 2.13 12.82
N ASP A 53 -31.92 3.33 13.33
CA ASP A 53 -31.54 4.57 12.68
C ASP A 53 -30.04 4.88 12.87
N ARG A 54 -29.50 4.75 14.08
CA ARG A 54 -28.05 4.81 14.33
C ARG A 54 -27.26 3.80 13.48
N LEU A 55 -27.81 2.60 13.23
CA LEU A 55 -27.27 1.62 12.26
C LEU A 55 -27.32 2.14 10.82
N ARG A 56 -28.46 2.68 10.37
CA ARG A 56 -28.65 3.22 9.01
C ARG A 56 -27.70 4.37 8.74
N ASN A 57 -27.59 5.30 9.69
CA ASN A 57 -26.68 6.42 9.65
C ASN A 57 -25.23 5.93 9.50
N ARG A 58 -24.74 5.07 10.42
CA ARG A 58 -23.35 4.58 10.36
C ARG A 58 -23.00 3.80 9.09
N LEU A 59 -23.93 3.04 8.52
CA LEU A 59 -23.66 2.17 7.35
C LEU A 59 -23.90 2.80 5.98
N LEU A 60 -24.82 3.77 5.84
CA LEU A 60 -25.17 4.37 4.53
C LEU A 60 -24.70 5.82 4.36
N PHE A 61 -24.52 6.55 5.46
CA PHE A 61 -24.17 7.98 5.46
C PHE A 61 -22.82 8.25 6.12
N GLY A 62 -22.53 7.53 7.20
CA GLY A 62 -21.34 7.66 8.03
C GLY A 62 -21.26 8.99 8.79
N PRO A 63 -20.15 9.19 9.54
CA PRO A 63 -19.92 10.41 10.28
C PRO A 63 -19.52 11.59 9.39
N GLY A 64 -19.85 12.79 9.83
CA GLY A 64 -19.42 14.04 9.20
C GLY A 64 -20.44 15.17 9.34
N VAL A 65 -20.02 16.37 8.97
CA VAL A 65 -20.93 17.53 8.89
C VAL A 65 -21.82 17.40 7.66
N VAL A 66 -23.13 17.46 7.85
CA VAL A 66 -24.13 17.40 6.77
C VAL A 66 -24.44 18.82 6.26
N CYS A 67 -24.70 19.75 7.18
CA CYS A 67 -24.90 21.17 6.83
C CYS A 67 -24.56 22.10 8.01
N GLY A 68 -24.25 23.37 7.70
CA GLY A 68 -23.93 24.38 8.71
C GLY A 68 -22.63 24.05 9.47
N LEU A 69 -22.67 24.19 10.81
CA LEU A 69 -21.53 23.96 11.72
C LEU A 69 -20.26 24.68 11.26
N HIS A 70 -20.41 25.90 10.75
CA HIS A 70 -19.30 26.74 10.35
C HIS A 70 -18.60 27.26 11.61
N VAL A 71 -17.31 26.97 11.75
CA VAL A 71 -16.45 27.52 12.82
C VAL A 71 -15.81 28.80 12.30
N ALA A 72 -15.95 29.90 13.02
CA ALA A 72 -15.28 31.17 12.73
C ALA A 72 -14.59 31.67 14.01
N CYS A 73 -13.46 32.37 13.89
CA CYS A 73 -12.88 33.09 15.03
C CYS A 73 -13.88 34.13 15.55
N ASP A 74 -13.92 34.37 16.85
CA ASP A 74 -14.85 35.33 17.44
C ASP A 74 -14.46 36.77 17.07
N PRO A 75 -15.41 37.68 16.74
CA PRO A 75 -15.09 39.09 16.44
C PRO A 75 -14.43 39.85 17.59
N CYS A 76 -14.43 39.32 18.82
CA CYS A 76 -13.73 39.88 19.97
C CYS A 76 -12.29 39.35 20.16
N GLY A 77 -11.82 38.42 19.32
CA GLY A 77 -10.46 37.86 19.35
C GLY A 77 -10.19 36.85 20.47
N GLY A 78 -8.93 36.48 20.61
CA GLY A 78 -8.41 35.58 21.65
C GLY A 78 -8.75 34.11 21.47
N GLY A 79 -8.79 33.38 22.58
CA GLY A 79 -8.98 31.93 22.65
C GLY A 79 -10.40 31.41 22.32
N VAL A 80 -11.24 32.16 21.59
CA VAL A 80 -12.68 31.87 21.43
C VAL A 80 -13.08 31.75 19.96
N VAL A 81 -13.88 30.73 19.65
CA VAL A 81 -14.48 30.54 18.31
C VAL A 81 -16.01 30.51 18.40
N THR A 82 -16.68 31.05 17.38
CA THR A 82 -18.13 30.90 17.19
C THR A 82 -18.41 29.68 16.30
N VAL A 83 -19.19 28.72 16.81
CA VAL A 83 -19.75 27.61 16.02
C VAL A 83 -21.18 27.99 15.60
N ARG A 84 -21.44 28.05 14.30
CA ARG A 84 -22.77 28.36 13.76
C ARG A 84 -23.72 27.15 13.80
N PRO A 85 -25.06 27.37 13.78
CA PRO A 85 -26.04 26.29 13.70
C PRO A 85 -25.77 25.29 12.57
N GLY A 86 -26.23 24.06 12.74
CA GLY A 86 -26.12 23.01 11.73
C GLY A 86 -26.38 21.61 12.27
N TYR A 87 -26.01 20.63 11.45
CA TYR A 87 -26.33 19.22 11.67
C TYR A 87 -25.19 18.32 11.19
N ALA A 88 -24.87 17.31 11.99
CA ALA A 88 -23.86 16.29 11.73
C ALA A 88 -24.34 14.90 12.17
N ILE A 89 -23.68 13.88 11.64
CA ILE A 89 -23.80 12.49 12.10
C ILE A 89 -22.47 12.12 12.79
N ASP A 90 -22.52 11.45 13.94
CA ASP A 90 -21.32 11.02 14.68
C ASP A 90 -20.82 9.60 14.30
N PRO A 91 -19.63 9.16 14.75
CA PRO A 91 -19.10 7.82 14.44
C PRO A 91 -19.91 6.63 14.97
N CYS A 92 -20.82 6.86 15.93
CA CYS A 92 -21.78 5.85 16.40
C CYS A 92 -23.02 5.79 15.48
N GLY A 93 -23.32 6.89 14.78
CA GLY A 93 -24.50 7.10 13.94
C GLY A 93 -25.56 7.98 14.60
N ASN A 94 -25.24 8.69 15.68
CA ASN A 94 -26.16 9.62 16.34
C ASN A 94 -26.32 10.90 15.51
N ASP A 95 -27.53 11.44 15.53
CA ASP A 95 -27.88 12.70 14.88
C ASP A 95 -27.57 13.88 15.83
N VAL A 96 -26.70 14.81 15.43
CA VAL A 96 -26.24 15.92 16.29
C VAL A 96 -26.68 17.25 15.70
N VAL A 97 -27.58 17.95 16.40
CA VAL A 97 -28.20 19.21 15.95
C VAL A 97 -27.76 20.36 16.85
N VAL A 98 -27.09 21.35 16.26
CA VAL A 98 -26.72 22.61 16.92
C VAL A 98 -27.72 23.67 16.45
N GLY A 99 -28.66 24.05 17.32
CA GLY A 99 -29.76 24.94 16.97
C GLY A 99 -29.42 26.44 16.98
N CYS A 100 -28.42 26.84 17.77
CA CYS A 100 -28.02 28.24 17.96
C CYS A 100 -26.54 28.46 17.61
N ALA A 101 -26.07 29.71 17.64
CA ALA A 101 -24.66 30.01 17.45
C ALA A 101 -23.96 30.03 18.81
N GLU A 102 -23.08 29.07 19.05
CA GLU A 102 -22.39 28.89 20.33
C GLU A 102 -21.02 29.57 20.31
N LYS A 103 -20.63 30.22 21.42
CA LYS A 103 -19.26 30.67 21.66
C LYS A 103 -18.52 29.61 22.46
N VAL A 104 -17.40 29.13 21.91
CA VAL A 104 -16.60 28.04 22.47
C VAL A 104 -15.23 28.59 22.89
N ASP A 105 -14.97 28.58 24.19
CA ASP A 105 -13.65 28.87 24.76
C ASP A 105 -12.73 27.66 24.52
N VAL A 106 -11.81 27.82 23.57
CA VAL A 106 -10.86 26.78 23.16
C VAL A 106 -9.83 26.55 24.26
N LEU A 107 -9.43 27.58 25.00
CA LEU A 107 -8.46 27.47 26.09
C LEU A 107 -9.05 26.72 27.30
N ALA A 108 -10.34 26.90 27.59
CA ALA A 108 -11.05 26.07 28.56
C ALA A 108 -11.02 24.59 28.15
N LEU A 109 -11.41 24.26 26.91
CA LEU A 109 -11.37 22.88 26.42
C LEU A 109 -9.95 22.27 26.41
N VAL A 110 -8.92 23.07 26.10
CA VAL A 110 -7.51 22.65 26.17
C VAL A 110 -7.08 22.37 27.63
N ARG A 111 -7.52 23.19 28.60
CA ARG A 111 -7.29 22.93 30.03
C ARG A 111 -7.98 21.65 30.48
N ASP A 112 -9.23 21.44 30.08
CA ASP A 112 -10.00 20.22 30.37
C ASP A 112 -9.36 18.98 29.75
N LEU A 113 -8.79 19.08 28.54
CA LEU A 113 -8.00 18.01 27.92
C LEU A 113 -6.77 17.68 28.77
N ARG A 114 -5.99 18.68 29.21
CA ARG A 114 -4.80 18.49 30.06
C ARG A 114 -5.14 17.88 31.43
N VAL A 115 -6.34 18.12 31.97
CA VAL A 115 -6.81 17.53 33.24
C VAL A 115 -7.34 16.10 33.05
N SER A 116 -8.07 15.83 31.96
CA SER A 116 -8.70 14.53 31.71
C SER A 116 -7.73 13.49 31.11
N ALA A 117 -6.79 13.90 30.26
CA ALA A 117 -5.85 13.03 29.58
C ALA A 117 -4.49 12.93 30.31
N LEU A 118 -4.51 12.42 31.55
CA LEU A 118 -3.30 12.19 32.38
C LEU A 118 -2.32 11.21 31.70
N GLY A 119 -1.43 11.74 30.87
CA GLY A 119 -0.45 10.99 30.08
C GLY A 119 -0.31 11.45 28.61
N ALA A 120 -1.21 12.31 28.11
CA ALA A 120 -1.07 12.96 26.82
C ALA A 120 -0.32 14.29 26.96
N ASP A 121 0.97 14.30 26.62
CA ASP A 121 1.78 15.52 26.58
C ASP A 121 1.73 16.16 25.19
N CYS A 122 0.75 17.03 24.98
CA CYS A 122 0.64 17.83 23.75
C CYS A 122 1.50 19.11 23.78
N GLY A 123 2.40 19.25 24.77
CA GLY A 123 3.16 20.47 25.02
C GLY A 123 2.35 21.57 25.73
N ASP A 124 2.92 22.78 25.73
CA ASP A 124 2.20 23.96 26.19
C ASP A 124 1.33 24.54 25.06
N PRO A 125 0.04 24.84 25.29
CA PRO A 125 -0.83 25.46 24.29
C PRO A 125 -0.50 26.93 23.99
N CYS A 126 0.32 27.61 24.80
CA CYS A 126 0.83 28.94 24.47
C CYS A 126 2.28 28.88 23.93
N ALA A 127 2.72 27.73 23.43
CA ALA A 127 3.94 27.61 22.63
C ALA A 127 3.61 27.67 21.13
N ASP A 128 4.56 28.14 20.35
CA ASP A 128 4.48 28.45 18.92
C ASP A 128 3.90 27.28 18.06
N ASP A 129 3.20 27.62 16.98
CA ASP A 129 2.73 26.72 15.91
C ASP A 129 1.91 25.48 16.36
N ARG A 130 0.93 25.65 17.26
CA ARG A 130 0.10 24.51 17.76
C ARG A 130 -1.17 24.29 16.93
N VAL A 131 -1.47 23.02 16.65
CA VAL A 131 -2.68 22.65 15.89
C VAL A 131 -3.56 21.67 16.69
N TYR A 132 -4.80 22.10 16.96
CA TYR A 132 -5.82 21.31 17.64
C TYR A 132 -6.99 20.97 16.70
N GLY A 133 -7.67 19.85 16.91
CA GLY A 133 -8.95 19.55 16.28
C GLY A 133 -10.08 19.90 17.23
N LEU A 134 -11.09 20.65 16.77
CA LEU A 134 -12.32 20.92 17.51
C LEU A 134 -13.37 19.86 17.16
N TYR A 135 -13.82 19.08 18.15
CA TYR A 135 -14.78 17.98 17.99
C TYR A 135 -16.12 18.32 18.64
N LEU A 136 -17.20 17.84 18.01
CA LEU A 136 -18.57 17.88 18.50
C LEU A 136 -19.02 16.47 18.90
N HIS A 137 -19.41 16.28 20.16
CA HIS A 137 -19.89 15.01 20.69
C HIS A 137 -21.38 15.05 20.98
N TYR A 138 -22.08 13.97 20.64
CA TYR A 138 -23.45 13.71 21.09
C TYR A 138 -23.47 13.34 22.58
N THR A 139 -24.47 13.83 23.31
CA THR A 139 -24.70 13.48 24.73
C THR A 139 -26.20 13.45 25.05
N GLU A 140 -26.61 12.56 25.94
CA GLU A 140 -27.99 12.39 26.39
C GLU A 140 -28.14 12.89 27.84
N GLU A 141 -29.08 13.81 28.10
CA GLU A 141 -29.36 14.36 29.44
C GLU A 141 -30.73 13.92 29.97
N ALA A 142 -30.79 13.53 31.25
CA ALA A 142 -32.04 13.25 31.94
C ALA A 142 -32.81 14.56 32.24
N ALA A 143 -34.05 14.65 31.76
CA ALA A 143 -34.85 15.87 31.78
C ALA A 143 -36.29 15.66 32.29
N GLU A 144 -36.92 16.77 32.70
CA GLU A 144 -38.32 16.84 33.16
C GLU A 144 -38.64 15.78 34.24
N PRO A 145 -38.01 15.85 35.43
CA PRO A 145 -38.20 14.89 36.51
C PRO A 145 -39.56 15.08 37.20
N VAL A 146 -40.30 13.98 37.36
CA VAL A 146 -41.64 13.93 37.98
C VAL A 146 -41.65 12.85 39.06
N ALA A 147 -42.36 13.08 40.16
CA ALA A 147 -42.53 12.08 41.21
C ALA A 147 -43.26 10.84 40.64
N ALA A 148 -42.71 9.64 40.90
CA ALA A 148 -43.36 8.39 40.52
C ALA A 148 -44.66 8.20 41.32
N TYR A 149 -45.66 7.52 40.73
CA TYR A 149 -46.80 7.04 41.49
C TYR A 149 -46.37 5.92 42.45
N PRO A 150 -46.86 5.87 43.69
CA PRO A 150 -46.59 4.75 44.59
C PRO A 150 -47.09 3.43 43.99
N THR A 151 -46.18 2.48 43.82
CA THR A 151 -46.46 1.09 43.44
C THR A 151 -46.46 0.19 44.68
N ASP A 152 -47.12 -0.97 44.61
CA ASP A 152 -47.05 -2.02 45.66
C ASP A 152 -45.69 -2.78 45.67
N GLU A 153 -44.66 -2.23 45.02
CA GLU A 153 -43.33 -2.82 44.95
C GLU A 153 -42.57 -2.60 46.26
N SER A 154 -41.77 -3.58 46.68
CA SER A 154 -41.15 -3.56 48.02
C SER A 154 -40.09 -2.47 48.23
N CYS A 155 -39.65 -1.81 47.15
CA CYS A 155 -38.72 -0.67 47.15
C CYS A 155 -39.12 0.32 46.04
N PRO A 156 -40.12 1.20 46.24
CA PRO A 156 -40.44 2.24 45.25
C PRO A 156 -39.27 3.24 45.14
N PRO A 157 -39.02 3.83 43.97
CA PRO A 157 -37.93 4.79 43.79
C PRO A 157 -38.16 6.07 44.61
N GLU A 158 -37.23 6.39 45.52
CA GLU A 158 -37.31 7.61 46.33
C GLU A 158 -37.01 8.86 45.48
N GLY A 159 -38.04 9.66 45.19
CA GLY A 159 -37.92 10.99 44.59
C GLY A 159 -38.55 11.13 43.20
N CYS A 160 -37.99 12.02 42.39
CA CYS A 160 -38.47 12.31 41.04
C CYS A 160 -37.65 11.59 39.98
N THR A 161 -38.31 10.91 39.05
CA THR A 161 -37.71 10.18 37.93
C THR A 161 -37.80 11.04 36.65
N PRO A 162 -36.74 11.15 35.82
CA PRO A 162 -36.80 11.88 34.56
C PRO A 162 -37.85 11.27 33.62
N THR A 163 -38.73 12.11 33.06
CA THR A 163 -39.74 11.67 32.08
C THR A 163 -39.27 11.82 30.63
N ARG A 164 -38.14 12.50 30.40
CA ARG A 164 -37.55 12.73 29.08
C ARG A 164 -36.05 12.47 29.11
N ILE A 165 -35.53 12.02 27.97
CA ILE A 165 -34.12 12.19 27.63
C ILE A 165 -34.06 13.37 26.66
N ARG A 166 -33.20 14.35 26.94
CA ARG A 166 -32.89 15.45 26.04
C ARG A 166 -31.60 15.13 25.30
N GLU A 167 -31.72 15.04 23.98
CA GLU A 167 -30.56 14.95 23.10
C GLU A 167 -29.87 16.31 23.06
N THR A 168 -28.57 16.33 23.33
CA THR A 168 -27.74 17.53 23.45
C THR A 168 -26.32 17.21 22.98
N TYR A 169 -25.39 18.15 23.13
CA TYR A 169 -24.02 18.01 22.64
C TYR A 169 -23.02 18.72 23.54
N ARG A 170 -21.75 18.34 23.42
CA ARG A 170 -20.61 19.02 24.02
C ARG A 170 -19.47 19.20 23.01
N PHE A 171 -18.70 20.27 23.18
CA PHE A 171 -17.45 20.45 22.44
C PHE A 171 -16.28 19.80 23.20
N ALA A 172 -15.27 19.37 22.45
CA ALA A 172 -14.00 18.89 22.97
C ALA A 172 -12.88 19.29 22.00
N VAL A 173 -11.63 19.31 22.47
CA VAL A 173 -10.45 19.47 21.61
C VAL A 173 -9.55 18.24 21.69
N ARG A 174 -8.80 17.98 20.62
CA ARG A 174 -7.72 16.97 20.59
C ARG A 174 -6.49 17.51 19.88
N CYS A 175 -5.36 16.88 20.16
CA CYS A 175 -4.07 17.21 19.54
C CYS A 175 -3.97 16.44 18.22
N LEU A 176 -3.68 17.14 17.11
CA LEU A 176 -3.63 16.54 15.78
C LEU A 176 -2.20 16.10 15.44
N ASP A 177 -1.79 14.98 16.02
CA ASP A 177 -0.54 14.31 15.65
C ASP A 177 -0.60 13.84 14.18
N GLY A 178 0.55 13.89 13.50
CA GLY A 178 0.68 13.86 12.04
C GLY A 178 -0.12 12.74 11.34
N ASP A 179 -0.89 13.13 10.32
CA ASP A 179 -1.67 12.30 9.40
C ASP A 179 -2.71 11.33 10.01
N GLY A 180 -2.86 11.27 11.34
CA GLY A 180 -3.56 10.17 12.02
C GLY A 180 -5.03 10.39 12.42
N ASP A 181 -5.41 11.56 12.93
CA ASP A 181 -6.75 11.76 13.55
C ASP A 181 -7.73 12.54 12.63
N GLY A 182 -8.90 11.94 12.42
CA GLY A 182 -10.10 12.61 11.91
C GLY A 182 -10.77 11.94 10.71
N ASP A 183 -10.06 11.21 9.85
CA ASP A 183 -10.66 10.65 8.64
C ASP A 183 -11.26 9.26 8.85
N ALA A 184 -12.54 9.22 9.22
CA ALA A 184 -13.33 8.00 9.34
C ALA A 184 -13.81 7.42 7.98
N ARG A 185 -13.30 7.89 6.83
CA ARG A 185 -13.60 7.31 5.51
C ARG A 185 -12.87 6.00 5.29
N TYR A 186 -13.55 5.04 4.68
CA TYR A 186 -12.90 3.81 4.24
C TYR A 186 -12.06 4.10 3.00
N THR A 187 -10.79 3.71 3.06
CA THR A 187 -9.85 3.82 1.95
C THR A 187 -9.38 2.42 1.55
N PRO A 188 -9.74 1.91 0.36
CA PRO A 188 -9.31 0.58 -0.08
C PRO A 188 -7.78 0.40 -0.03
N ALA A 189 -7.03 1.48 -0.28
CA ALA A 189 -5.58 1.57 -0.11
C ALA A 189 -5.10 1.11 1.28
N THR A 190 -5.67 1.59 2.38
CA THR A 190 -5.19 1.26 3.73
C THR A 190 -5.57 -0.17 4.15
N ALA A 191 -6.73 -0.67 3.70
CA ALA A 191 -7.11 -2.06 3.90
C ALA A 191 -6.18 -3.03 3.14
N LEU A 192 -5.83 -2.67 1.89
CA LEU A 192 -4.90 -3.40 1.05
C LEU A 192 -3.48 -3.40 1.63
N ASP A 193 -2.99 -2.24 2.07
CA ASP A 193 -1.68 -2.08 2.70
C ASP A 193 -1.63 -2.77 4.09
N ALA A 194 -2.74 -2.88 4.81
CA ALA A 194 -2.79 -3.67 6.06
C ALA A 194 -2.57 -5.17 5.80
N ARG A 195 -3.15 -5.73 4.72
CA ARG A 195 -2.97 -7.14 4.33
C ARG A 195 -1.60 -7.36 3.68
N LEU A 196 -1.29 -6.66 2.59
CA LEU A 196 -0.09 -6.84 1.76
C LEU A 196 1.18 -6.19 2.34
N GLY A 197 1.02 -5.15 3.16
CA GLY A 197 2.11 -4.34 3.69
C GLY A 197 2.81 -3.47 2.65
N ASP A 198 4.01 -3.04 3.01
CA ASP A 198 4.92 -2.22 2.21
C ASP A 198 4.94 -2.56 0.70
N ARG A 199 4.62 -1.55 -0.11
CA ARG A 199 4.38 -1.69 -1.55
C ARG A 199 5.66 -1.96 -2.35
N GLU A 200 6.82 -1.48 -1.92
CA GLU A 200 8.11 -1.78 -2.57
C GLU A 200 8.49 -3.26 -2.39
N ARG A 201 8.34 -3.79 -1.17
CA ARG A 201 8.53 -5.22 -0.89
C ARG A 201 7.53 -6.08 -1.64
N LEU A 202 6.26 -5.65 -1.74
CA LEU A 202 5.25 -6.32 -2.56
C LEU A 202 5.67 -6.36 -4.04
N ALA A 203 6.13 -5.23 -4.61
CA ALA A 203 6.60 -5.16 -5.99
C ALA A 203 7.81 -6.10 -6.22
N ALA A 204 8.75 -6.16 -5.26
CA ALA A 204 9.89 -7.05 -5.30
C ALA A 204 9.52 -8.54 -5.22
N GLU A 205 8.54 -8.93 -4.39
CA GLU A 205 8.02 -10.31 -4.40
C GLU A 205 7.25 -10.65 -5.68
N ARG A 206 6.45 -9.71 -6.21
CA ARG A 206 5.75 -9.91 -7.50
C ARG A 206 6.72 -10.04 -8.66
N ALA A 207 7.86 -9.33 -8.64
CA ALA A 207 8.95 -9.53 -9.59
C ALA A 207 9.61 -10.92 -9.46
N ARG A 208 9.94 -11.36 -8.23
CA ARG A 208 10.44 -12.72 -7.96
C ARG A 208 9.47 -13.80 -8.47
N ALA A 209 8.17 -13.67 -8.16
CA ALA A 209 7.17 -14.64 -8.58
C ALA A 209 6.96 -14.70 -10.10
N ARG A 210 7.09 -13.57 -10.82
CA ARG A 210 7.07 -13.54 -12.30
C ARG A 210 8.26 -14.33 -12.87
N LEU A 211 9.46 -14.14 -12.35
CA LEU A 211 10.65 -14.90 -12.75
C LEU A 211 10.51 -16.41 -12.44
N LEU A 212 9.99 -16.76 -11.26
CA LEU A 212 9.71 -18.14 -10.88
C LEU A 212 8.66 -18.78 -11.80
N ALA A 213 7.60 -18.06 -12.18
CA ALA A 213 6.61 -18.55 -13.14
C ALA A 213 7.23 -18.81 -14.52
N ALA A 214 8.07 -17.89 -15.01
CA ALA A 214 8.78 -18.04 -16.29
C ALA A 214 9.74 -19.24 -16.31
N TYR A 215 10.40 -19.57 -15.19
CA TYR A 215 11.27 -20.74 -15.06
C TYR A 215 10.51 -22.05 -14.78
N GLY A 216 9.32 -22.03 -14.18
CA GLY A 216 8.59 -23.23 -13.77
C GLY A 216 8.26 -24.19 -14.92
N GLY A 217 7.86 -23.66 -16.07
CA GLY A 217 7.63 -24.43 -17.30
C GLY A 217 8.92 -25.10 -17.84
N PRO A 218 9.97 -24.31 -18.14
CA PRO A 218 11.26 -24.82 -18.61
C PRO A 218 11.92 -25.88 -17.71
N LEU A 219 11.88 -25.69 -16.38
CA LEU A 219 12.41 -26.65 -15.41
C LEU A 219 11.74 -28.02 -15.52
N ALA A 220 10.40 -28.05 -15.70
CA ALA A 220 9.66 -29.28 -15.95
C ALA A 220 9.90 -29.84 -17.37
N GLY A 221 10.03 -28.96 -18.38
CA GLY A 221 10.33 -29.32 -19.76
C GLY A 221 11.68 -30.03 -19.91
N ALA A 222 12.73 -29.47 -19.32
CA ALA A 222 14.09 -30.03 -19.39
C ALA A 222 14.19 -31.42 -18.74
N VAL A 223 13.46 -31.65 -17.63
CA VAL A 223 13.41 -32.97 -16.98
C VAL A 223 12.59 -33.98 -17.80
N ARG A 224 11.44 -33.58 -18.37
CA ARG A 224 10.65 -34.48 -19.24
C ARG A 224 11.36 -34.85 -20.55
N ALA A 225 12.18 -33.95 -21.08
CA ALA A 225 12.98 -34.21 -22.29
C ALA A 225 14.34 -34.87 -22.02
N ALA A 226 14.66 -35.22 -20.77
CA ALA A 226 15.95 -35.81 -20.41
C ALA A 226 16.21 -37.12 -21.19
N GLY A 227 17.33 -37.19 -21.89
CA GLY A 227 17.70 -38.32 -22.77
C GLY A 227 17.12 -38.27 -24.19
N ALA A 228 16.20 -37.34 -24.49
CA ALA A 228 15.67 -37.12 -25.83
C ALA A 228 16.20 -35.81 -26.47
N PRO A 229 16.29 -35.71 -27.80
CA PRO A 229 16.62 -34.47 -28.48
C PRO A 229 15.45 -33.46 -28.41
N VAL A 230 15.75 -32.17 -28.50
CA VAL A 230 14.76 -31.08 -28.55
C VAL A 230 14.34 -30.85 -30.00
N LEU A 231 13.05 -30.74 -30.27
CA LEU A 231 12.53 -30.55 -31.63
C LEU A 231 13.05 -29.24 -32.26
N PHE A 232 13.90 -29.37 -33.28
CA PHE A 232 14.38 -28.23 -34.06
C PHE A 232 13.39 -27.91 -35.20
N THR A 233 12.94 -26.66 -35.28
CA THR A 233 11.91 -26.19 -36.22
C THR A 233 12.40 -25.03 -37.08
N GLU A 234 11.66 -24.71 -38.14
CA GLU A 234 11.88 -23.52 -38.97
C GLU A 234 11.84 -22.21 -38.15
N GLU A 235 11.01 -22.15 -37.12
CA GLU A 235 10.95 -21.03 -36.16
C GLU A 235 12.26 -20.88 -35.37
N THR A 236 12.88 -21.99 -34.97
CA THR A 236 14.20 -21.99 -34.30
C THR A 236 15.33 -21.65 -35.28
N ALA A 237 15.24 -22.07 -36.55
CA ALA A 237 16.14 -21.60 -37.61
C ALA A 237 16.00 -20.10 -37.87
N GLY A 238 14.78 -19.55 -37.84
CA GLY A 238 14.51 -18.12 -37.93
C GLY A 238 15.13 -17.33 -36.78
N ARG A 239 14.93 -17.79 -35.53
CA ARG A 239 15.60 -17.23 -34.33
C ARG A 239 17.12 -17.23 -34.47
N TRP A 240 17.72 -18.33 -34.94
CA TRP A 240 19.15 -18.42 -35.18
C TRP A 240 19.62 -17.35 -36.17
N LYS A 241 19.03 -17.30 -37.38
CA LYS A 241 19.50 -16.40 -38.44
C LYS A 241 19.31 -14.92 -38.09
N ALA A 242 18.24 -14.56 -37.39
CA ALA A 242 18.05 -13.21 -36.86
C ALA A 242 19.14 -12.86 -35.82
N ALA A 243 19.25 -13.64 -34.74
CA ALA A 243 20.19 -13.35 -33.66
C ALA A 243 21.67 -13.37 -34.12
N ALA A 244 22.03 -14.21 -35.09
CA ALA A 244 23.37 -14.20 -35.69
C ALA A 244 23.65 -12.93 -36.51
N ALA A 245 22.65 -12.40 -37.23
CA ALA A 245 22.78 -11.14 -37.96
C ALA A 245 22.89 -9.94 -37.01
N ASP A 246 22.12 -9.92 -35.91
CA ASP A 246 22.20 -8.88 -34.88
C ASP A 246 23.57 -8.90 -34.17
N LEU A 247 24.05 -10.09 -33.77
CA LEU A 247 25.33 -10.27 -33.07
C LEU A 247 26.57 -9.95 -33.90
N ALA A 248 26.46 -9.86 -35.23
CA ALA A 248 27.55 -9.42 -36.10
C ALA A 248 27.99 -7.97 -35.81
N GLN A 249 27.12 -7.17 -35.16
CA GLN A 249 27.44 -5.86 -34.62
C GLN A 249 27.90 -5.99 -33.16
N GLN A 250 29.21 -5.90 -32.90
CA GLN A 250 29.74 -6.02 -31.54
C GLN A 250 29.23 -4.89 -30.63
N PRO A 251 28.81 -5.20 -29.39
CA PRO A 251 28.25 -4.20 -28.47
C PRO A 251 29.33 -3.24 -27.95
N SER A 252 29.05 -1.94 -28.02
CA SER A 252 29.93 -0.85 -27.54
C SER A 252 29.30 0.01 -26.43
N THR A 253 27.97 0.03 -26.32
CA THR A 253 27.24 0.77 -25.28
C THR A 253 26.55 -0.18 -24.29
N PRO A 254 26.20 0.26 -23.06
CA PRO A 254 25.41 -0.54 -22.12
C PRO A 254 24.00 -0.92 -22.61
N GLU A 255 23.47 -0.22 -23.62
CA GLU A 255 22.20 -0.58 -24.28
C GLU A 255 22.41 -1.68 -25.32
N GLN A 256 23.42 -1.54 -26.17
CA GLN A 256 23.83 -2.61 -27.10
C GLN A 256 24.24 -3.88 -26.35
N ALA A 257 24.89 -3.76 -25.18
CA ALA A 257 25.28 -4.91 -24.36
C ALA A 257 24.07 -5.67 -23.77
N ARG A 258 23.01 -4.95 -23.38
CA ARG A 258 21.74 -5.57 -22.96
C ARG A 258 21.05 -6.29 -24.12
N ALA A 259 20.95 -5.65 -25.28
CA ALA A 259 20.41 -6.27 -26.49
C ALA A 259 21.24 -7.51 -26.91
N ALA A 260 22.56 -7.37 -27.00
CA ALA A 260 23.47 -8.47 -27.33
C ALA A 260 23.38 -9.63 -26.33
N THR A 261 23.07 -9.39 -25.05
CA THR A 261 22.80 -10.49 -24.09
C THR A 261 21.54 -11.28 -24.49
N GLU A 262 20.47 -10.61 -24.95
CA GLU A 262 19.25 -11.27 -25.45
C GLU A 262 19.49 -12.01 -26.79
N HIS A 263 20.27 -11.43 -27.71
CA HIS A 263 20.65 -12.12 -28.95
C HIS A 263 21.60 -13.31 -28.68
N VAL A 264 22.55 -13.20 -27.72
CA VAL A 264 23.38 -14.33 -27.24
C VAL A 264 22.48 -15.43 -26.66
N ARG A 265 21.51 -15.10 -25.80
CA ARG A 265 20.53 -16.07 -25.27
C ARG A 265 19.81 -16.79 -26.41
N THR A 266 19.35 -16.03 -27.41
CA THR A 266 18.57 -16.53 -28.55
C THR A 266 19.40 -17.47 -29.45
N LEU A 267 20.60 -17.05 -29.86
CA LEU A 267 21.47 -17.87 -30.71
C LEU A 267 22.03 -19.08 -29.94
N ALA A 268 22.52 -18.90 -28.72
CA ALA A 268 23.04 -20.01 -27.91
C ALA A 268 21.95 -21.03 -27.56
N GLY A 269 20.69 -20.60 -27.37
CA GLY A 269 19.55 -21.51 -27.24
C GLY A 269 19.26 -22.31 -28.50
N ALA A 270 19.31 -21.69 -29.68
CA ALA A 270 19.16 -22.39 -30.95
C ALA A 270 20.30 -23.40 -31.20
N VAL A 271 21.55 -23.05 -30.89
CA VAL A 271 22.69 -23.98 -30.97
C VAL A 271 22.54 -25.12 -29.95
N ALA A 272 22.15 -24.83 -28.70
CA ALA A 272 21.93 -25.86 -27.68
C ALA A 272 20.80 -26.83 -28.07
N ALA A 273 19.72 -26.36 -28.70
CA ALA A 273 18.68 -27.23 -29.24
C ALA A 273 19.22 -28.17 -30.32
N LEU A 274 20.04 -27.66 -31.25
CA LEU A 274 20.73 -28.47 -32.26
C LEU A 274 21.65 -29.51 -31.60
N ASP A 275 22.50 -29.10 -30.66
CA ASP A 275 23.47 -29.95 -29.95
C ASP A 275 22.86 -31.02 -29.01
N THR A 276 21.54 -31.03 -28.81
CA THR A 276 20.85 -32.17 -28.18
C THR A 276 20.64 -33.38 -29.12
N HIS A 277 20.92 -33.24 -30.42
CA HIS A 277 20.87 -34.32 -31.41
C HIS A 277 22.21 -35.04 -31.54
N ASP A 278 22.18 -36.26 -32.10
CA ASP A 278 23.39 -36.97 -32.51
C ASP A 278 24.09 -36.30 -33.71
N GLU A 279 25.28 -36.79 -34.07
CA GLU A 279 26.08 -36.21 -35.15
C GLU A 279 25.36 -36.21 -36.51
N GLN A 280 24.62 -37.28 -36.82
CA GLN A 280 23.84 -37.40 -38.05
C GLN A 280 22.64 -36.43 -38.08
N GLY A 281 21.90 -36.31 -36.97
CA GLY A 281 20.80 -35.37 -36.83
C GLY A 281 21.26 -33.91 -36.94
N ARG A 282 22.38 -33.56 -36.29
CA ARG A 282 22.98 -32.21 -36.39
C ARG A 282 23.38 -31.87 -37.82
N ALA A 283 24.08 -32.76 -38.52
CA ALA A 283 24.45 -32.56 -39.92
C ALA A 283 23.21 -32.41 -40.82
N SER A 284 22.20 -33.27 -40.67
CA SER A 284 20.97 -33.21 -41.48
C SER A 284 20.11 -31.97 -41.21
N LEU A 285 20.17 -31.38 -40.00
CA LEU A 285 19.46 -30.16 -39.66
C LEU A 285 20.21 -28.91 -40.14
N ALA A 286 21.55 -28.90 -40.04
CA ALA A 286 22.39 -27.81 -40.52
C ALA A 286 22.30 -27.65 -42.05
N ASP A 287 22.31 -28.76 -42.80
CA ASP A 287 22.08 -28.80 -44.24
C ASP A 287 20.66 -28.33 -44.61
N ARG A 288 19.63 -28.92 -43.98
CA ARG A 288 18.20 -28.59 -44.24
C ARG A 288 17.89 -27.10 -44.08
N TYR A 289 18.47 -26.45 -43.07
CA TYR A 289 18.15 -25.08 -42.70
C TYR A 289 19.23 -24.06 -43.10
N ASP A 290 20.31 -24.50 -43.78
CA ASP A 290 21.44 -23.65 -44.18
C ASP A 290 22.05 -22.90 -42.95
N LEU A 291 22.67 -23.67 -42.04
CA LEU A 291 23.20 -23.16 -40.76
C LEU A 291 24.70 -23.41 -40.62
N ASP A 292 25.49 -22.34 -40.56
CA ASP A 292 26.90 -22.41 -40.18
C ASP A 292 27.04 -22.46 -38.65
N VAL A 293 27.23 -23.68 -38.13
CA VAL A 293 27.36 -23.96 -36.69
C VAL A 293 28.67 -23.42 -36.11
N GLU A 294 29.77 -23.47 -36.87
CA GLU A 294 31.08 -23.06 -36.37
C GLU A 294 31.26 -21.54 -36.42
N ALA A 295 30.73 -20.86 -37.44
CA ALA A 295 30.64 -19.40 -37.43
C ALA A 295 29.76 -18.88 -36.29
N ALA A 296 28.63 -19.54 -36.00
CA ALA A 296 27.77 -19.19 -34.86
C ALA A 296 28.50 -19.38 -33.52
N ARG A 297 29.25 -20.47 -33.34
CA ARG A 297 30.09 -20.73 -32.15
C ARG A 297 31.21 -19.69 -32.00
N ALA A 298 31.92 -19.36 -33.08
CA ALA A 298 32.96 -18.34 -33.07
C ALA A 298 32.41 -16.95 -32.74
N LEU A 299 31.26 -16.58 -33.32
CA LEU A 299 30.56 -15.33 -33.05
C LEU A 299 30.16 -15.22 -31.58
N LEU A 300 29.48 -16.26 -31.04
CA LEU A 300 29.13 -16.35 -29.62
C LEU A 300 30.36 -16.25 -28.72
N GLY A 301 31.44 -16.98 -29.01
CA GLY A 301 32.68 -16.93 -28.24
C GLY A 301 33.31 -15.54 -28.20
N SER A 302 33.26 -14.81 -29.31
CA SER A 302 33.74 -13.42 -29.36
C SER A 302 32.86 -12.48 -28.54
N THR A 303 31.54 -12.48 -28.76
CA THR A 303 30.62 -11.53 -28.12
C THR A 303 30.43 -11.81 -26.63
N VAL A 304 30.43 -13.08 -26.19
CA VAL A 304 30.44 -13.43 -24.76
C VAL A 304 31.69 -12.90 -24.08
N SER A 305 32.87 -13.04 -24.71
CA SER A 305 34.13 -12.52 -24.16
C SER A 305 34.15 -10.98 -24.09
N THR A 306 33.51 -10.29 -25.04
CA THR A 306 33.30 -8.83 -24.96
C THR A 306 32.35 -8.45 -23.82
N LEU A 307 31.22 -9.15 -23.67
CA LEU A 307 30.22 -8.86 -22.63
C LEU A 307 30.74 -9.15 -21.21
N GLU A 308 31.53 -10.20 -21.03
CA GLU A 308 32.19 -10.53 -19.74
C GLU A 308 33.26 -9.49 -19.33
N ALA A 309 33.81 -8.74 -20.28
CA ALA A 309 34.78 -7.67 -20.01
C ALA A 309 34.13 -6.31 -19.63
N MET A 310 32.80 -6.19 -19.75
CA MET A 310 32.05 -4.99 -19.35
C MET A 310 31.62 -5.09 -17.87
N ASP A 311 31.49 -3.95 -17.19
CA ASP A 311 30.95 -3.92 -15.82
C ASP A 311 29.47 -4.37 -15.79
N PRO A 312 29.12 -5.48 -15.10
CA PRO A 312 27.74 -5.94 -15.00
C PRO A 312 26.82 -4.95 -14.28
N ALA A 313 27.32 -4.06 -13.42
CA ALA A 313 26.50 -3.05 -12.75
C ALA A 313 26.11 -1.90 -13.69
N ALA A 314 27.02 -1.45 -14.56
CA ALA A 314 26.74 -0.48 -15.62
C ALA A 314 25.80 -1.02 -16.72
N VAL A 315 25.95 -2.29 -17.12
CA VAL A 315 25.06 -2.91 -18.12
C VAL A 315 23.68 -3.24 -17.53
N TRP A 316 23.63 -3.79 -16.31
CA TRP A 316 22.40 -4.23 -15.65
C TRP A 316 22.19 -3.50 -14.31
N PRO A 317 21.69 -2.25 -14.32
CA PRO A 317 21.49 -1.46 -13.10
C PRO A 317 20.52 -2.14 -12.13
N THR A 318 19.43 -2.73 -12.62
CA THR A 318 18.48 -3.53 -11.82
C THR A 318 19.16 -4.78 -11.25
N PRO A 319 19.32 -4.93 -9.91
CA PRO A 319 20.08 -6.05 -9.33
C PRO A 319 19.51 -7.43 -9.66
N ALA A 320 18.18 -7.55 -9.85
CA ALA A 320 17.51 -8.79 -10.18
C ALA A 320 17.88 -9.38 -11.56
N HIS A 321 18.35 -8.54 -12.50
CA HIS A 321 18.68 -9.00 -13.87
C HIS A 321 20.12 -9.54 -13.96
N ARG A 322 20.99 -9.21 -12.99
CA ARG A 322 22.42 -9.56 -13.02
C ARG A 322 22.67 -11.09 -12.97
N PRO A 323 22.00 -11.89 -12.11
CA PRO A 323 22.18 -13.35 -12.10
C PRO A 323 21.71 -14.00 -13.41
N LEU A 324 20.64 -13.47 -14.02
CA LEU A 324 20.11 -13.94 -15.30
C LEU A 324 21.07 -13.63 -16.46
N ALA A 325 21.64 -12.41 -16.50
CA ALA A 325 22.69 -12.04 -17.47
C ALA A 325 23.93 -12.94 -17.34
N GLN A 326 24.40 -13.15 -16.11
CA GLN A 326 25.50 -14.06 -15.82
C GLN A 326 25.19 -15.51 -16.21
N ALA A 327 23.94 -15.96 -16.07
CA ALA A 327 23.50 -17.29 -16.52
C ALA A 327 23.54 -17.45 -18.05
N VAL A 328 23.12 -16.41 -18.81
CA VAL A 328 23.24 -16.41 -20.28
C VAL A 328 24.70 -16.60 -20.70
N LEU A 329 25.60 -15.75 -20.19
CA LEU A 329 27.01 -15.78 -20.58
C LEU A 329 27.69 -17.09 -20.17
N ALA A 330 27.46 -17.54 -18.93
CA ALA A 330 28.06 -18.78 -18.41
C ALA A 330 27.60 -20.04 -19.16
N GLU A 331 26.30 -20.21 -19.45
CA GLU A 331 25.83 -21.39 -20.20
C GLU A 331 26.15 -21.29 -21.69
N ALA A 332 26.15 -20.10 -22.30
CA ALA A 332 26.63 -19.93 -23.67
C ALA A 332 28.11 -20.32 -23.81
N ARG A 333 28.96 -19.84 -22.89
CA ARG A 333 30.38 -20.23 -22.82
C ARG A 333 30.53 -21.74 -22.60
N ALA A 334 29.92 -22.28 -21.55
CA ALA A 334 30.10 -23.69 -21.17
C ALA A 334 29.52 -24.67 -22.20
N ARG A 335 28.30 -24.45 -22.69
CA ARG A 335 27.56 -25.44 -23.50
C ARG A 335 27.80 -25.30 -25.01
N VAL A 336 27.98 -24.07 -25.51
CA VAL A 336 28.08 -23.81 -26.95
C VAL A 336 29.51 -23.57 -27.40
N VAL A 337 30.28 -22.74 -26.66
CA VAL A 337 31.66 -22.40 -27.04
C VAL A 337 32.64 -23.50 -26.61
N GLU A 338 32.55 -23.95 -25.36
CA GLU A 338 33.39 -25.01 -24.79
C GLU A 338 32.80 -26.43 -24.95
N GLN A 339 31.59 -26.54 -25.51
CA GLN A 339 30.92 -27.79 -25.88
C GLN A 339 30.80 -28.82 -24.73
N ARG A 340 30.67 -28.34 -23.48
CA ARG A 340 30.58 -29.19 -22.28
C ARG A 340 29.21 -29.87 -22.17
N ASP A 341 29.14 -31.12 -22.62
CA ASP A 341 27.98 -32.02 -22.49
C ASP A 341 26.65 -31.41 -22.98
N GLY A 342 26.44 -31.43 -24.30
CA GLY A 342 25.19 -31.05 -24.94
C GLY A 342 23.98 -31.93 -24.56
N ALA A 343 24.20 -33.07 -23.90
CA ALA A 343 23.14 -33.96 -23.43
C ALA A 343 22.67 -33.65 -21.99
N SER A 344 23.15 -32.57 -21.36
CA SER A 344 22.79 -32.19 -19.99
C SER A 344 21.37 -31.62 -19.83
N LEU A 345 20.94 -31.39 -18.58
CA LEU A 345 19.67 -30.69 -18.30
C LEU A 345 19.78 -29.19 -18.57
N GLU A 346 20.93 -28.57 -18.31
CA GLU A 346 21.20 -27.16 -18.59
C GLU A 346 21.20 -26.86 -20.09
N ALA A 347 21.69 -27.77 -20.93
CA ALA A 347 21.56 -27.65 -22.40
C ALA A 347 20.09 -27.54 -22.83
N ARG A 348 19.18 -28.32 -22.23
CA ARG A 348 17.72 -28.25 -22.47
C ARG A 348 17.06 -27.02 -21.86
N MET A 349 17.61 -26.49 -20.77
CA MET A 349 17.18 -25.21 -20.20
C MET A 349 17.59 -24.03 -21.11
N LEU A 350 18.82 -24.04 -21.62
CA LEU A 350 19.32 -23.07 -22.60
C LEU A 350 18.55 -23.15 -23.94
N ALA A 351 18.21 -24.35 -24.42
CA ALA A 351 17.38 -24.56 -25.60
C ALA A 351 15.95 -23.96 -25.49
N GLN A 352 15.42 -23.84 -24.27
CA GLN A 352 14.16 -23.14 -23.98
C GLN A 352 14.34 -21.64 -23.77
N GLY A 353 15.56 -21.13 -23.86
CA GLY A 353 15.90 -19.73 -23.56
C GLY A 353 15.91 -19.40 -22.07
N ALA A 354 15.95 -20.38 -21.18
CA ALA A 354 15.92 -20.19 -19.73
C ALA A 354 17.21 -20.72 -19.08
N PRO A 355 18.38 -20.06 -19.30
CA PRO A 355 19.68 -20.59 -18.88
C PRO A 355 19.73 -20.89 -17.37
N LEU A 356 20.40 -21.97 -17.00
CA LEU A 356 20.37 -22.53 -15.64
C LEU A 356 21.78 -22.83 -15.11
N SER A 357 22.60 -21.80 -15.00
CA SER A 357 23.91 -21.90 -14.33
C SER A 357 23.77 -22.20 -12.84
N TYR A 358 24.86 -22.64 -12.20
CA TYR A 358 24.90 -22.89 -10.75
C TYR A 358 24.45 -21.65 -9.93
N GLY A 359 24.90 -20.46 -10.31
CA GLY A 359 24.47 -19.22 -9.67
C GLY A 359 22.97 -18.95 -9.82
N MET A 360 22.39 -19.29 -10.98
CA MET A 360 20.95 -19.16 -11.20
C MET A 360 20.14 -20.19 -10.41
N ARG A 361 20.61 -21.44 -10.29
CA ARG A 361 20.03 -22.46 -9.39
C ARG A 361 19.99 -21.97 -7.94
N ALA A 362 21.09 -21.39 -7.46
CA ALA A 362 21.18 -20.83 -6.11
C ALA A 362 20.25 -19.62 -5.92
N ALA A 363 20.15 -18.73 -6.91
CA ALA A 363 19.24 -17.59 -6.89
C ALA A 363 17.76 -18.04 -6.83
N LEU A 364 17.34 -18.95 -7.72
CA LEU A 364 15.99 -19.50 -7.78
C LEU A 364 15.61 -20.25 -6.48
N ALA A 365 16.50 -21.07 -5.93
CA ALA A 365 16.28 -21.72 -4.63
C ALA A 365 16.11 -20.71 -3.49
N GLY A 366 16.89 -19.61 -3.51
CA GLY A 366 16.74 -18.50 -2.58
C GLY A 366 15.41 -17.74 -2.73
N ASP A 367 14.94 -17.51 -3.96
CA ASP A 367 13.67 -16.83 -4.22
C ASP A 367 12.45 -17.68 -3.85
N LEU A 368 12.49 -18.99 -4.14
CA LEU A 368 11.49 -19.96 -3.66
C LEU A 368 11.36 -19.91 -2.12
N ALA A 369 12.49 -19.84 -1.41
CA ALA A 369 12.50 -19.72 0.05
C ALA A 369 11.96 -18.36 0.53
N ARG A 370 12.38 -17.25 -0.10
CA ARG A 370 11.91 -15.88 0.21
C ARG A 370 10.39 -15.75 0.02
N THR A 371 9.87 -16.08 -1.15
CA THR A 371 8.44 -15.92 -1.47
C THR A 371 7.57 -16.86 -0.62
N ARG A 372 8.01 -18.09 -0.31
CA ARG A 372 7.31 -18.97 0.65
C ARG A 372 7.28 -18.39 2.06
N HIS A 373 8.40 -17.84 2.54
CA HIS A 373 8.47 -17.22 3.87
C HIS A 373 7.59 -15.96 3.96
N TRP A 374 7.63 -15.10 2.94
CA TRP A 374 6.78 -13.90 2.86
C TRP A 374 5.29 -14.28 2.86
N LEU A 375 4.89 -15.27 2.04
CA LEU A 375 3.51 -15.75 1.99
C LEU A 375 3.04 -16.31 3.34
N LEU A 376 3.82 -17.18 3.99
CA LEU A 376 3.45 -17.71 5.31
C LEU A 376 3.33 -16.58 6.35
N GLY A 377 4.29 -15.65 6.39
CA GLY A 377 4.24 -14.50 7.30
C GLY A 377 3.04 -13.56 7.07
N ARG A 378 2.48 -13.52 5.85
CA ARG A 378 1.22 -12.83 5.55
C ARG A 378 0.01 -13.65 6.02
N LEU A 379 -0.07 -14.90 5.58
CA LEU A 379 -1.14 -15.85 5.91
C LEU A 379 -1.23 -16.23 7.40
N ASP A 380 -0.22 -15.91 8.22
CA ASP A 380 -0.22 -16.04 9.69
C ASP A 380 -0.85 -14.83 10.40
N ARG A 381 -0.91 -13.66 9.75
CA ARG A 381 -1.52 -12.43 10.27
C ARG A 381 -2.95 -12.26 9.76
N ASP A 382 -3.18 -12.67 8.53
CA ASP A 382 -4.46 -12.64 7.85
C ASP A 382 -5.47 -13.62 8.47
N ARG A 383 -6.75 -13.24 8.47
CA ARG A 383 -7.86 -14.03 9.04
C ARG A 383 -9.04 -14.20 8.10
N ASP A 384 -9.12 -13.37 7.06
CA ASP A 384 -10.31 -13.20 6.21
C ASP A 384 -9.98 -13.63 4.76
N LEU A 385 -9.42 -14.83 4.63
CA LEU A 385 -8.97 -15.45 3.38
C LEU A 385 -10.14 -16.15 2.65
N ALA A 386 -10.39 -15.85 1.38
CA ALA A 386 -11.38 -16.60 0.59
C ALA A 386 -10.83 -17.94 0.06
N ASP A 387 -9.57 -17.99 -0.39
CA ASP A 387 -8.92 -19.26 -0.78
C ASP A 387 -8.53 -20.07 0.46
N CYS A 388 -9.46 -20.89 0.95
CA CYS A 388 -9.26 -21.80 2.08
C CYS A 388 -8.11 -22.82 1.86
N GLY A 389 -7.70 -23.06 0.61
CA GLY A 389 -6.61 -23.98 0.26
C GLY A 389 -5.22 -23.34 0.27
N ILE A 390 -5.13 -22.01 0.17
CA ILE A 390 -3.85 -21.31 -0.07
C ILE A 390 -2.80 -21.60 1.01
N ARG A 391 -3.21 -21.61 2.28
CA ARG A 391 -2.34 -21.86 3.44
C ARG A 391 -1.75 -23.28 3.41
N ALA A 392 -2.57 -24.28 3.10
CA ALA A 392 -2.12 -25.66 2.92
C ALA A 392 -1.23 -25.80 1.67
N SER A 393 -1.54 -25.07 0.59
CA SER A 393 -0.75 -25.09 -0.65
C SER A 393 0.68 -24.56 -0.44
N VAL A 394 0.83 -23.40 0.21
CA VAL A 394 2.14 -22.77 0.50
C VAL A 394 2.91 -23.54 1.58
N ALA A 395 2.22 -24.03 2.63
CA ALA A 395 2.85 -24.87 3.65
C ALA A 395 3.35 -26.19 3.05
N GLY A 396 2.60 -26.82 2.14
CA GLY A 396 2.97 -28.04 1.42
C GLY A 396 3.97 -27.86 0.27
N ALA A 397 4.50 -26.65 0.02
CA ALA A 397 5.53 -26.43 -0.98
C ALA A 397 6.89 -27.00 -0.52
N THR A 398 7.23 -28.19 -1.01
CA THR A 398 8.57 -28.78 -0.86
C THR A 398 9.55 -27.99 -1.71
N LEU A 399 10.64 -27.50 -1.12
CA LEU A 399 11.65 -26.70 -1.82
C LEU A 399 12.88 -27.55 -2.16
N PRO A 400 13.63 -27.21 -3.23
CA PRO A 400 14.99 -27.72 -3.40
C PRO A 400 15.89 -27.27 -2.22
N PRO A 401 16.95 -28.02 -1.90
CA PRO A 401 17.90 -27.64 -0.85
C PRO A 401 18.62 -26.33 -1.22
N ALA A 402 18.91 -25.50 -0.23
CA ALA A 402 19.73 -24.31 -0.44
C ALA A 402 21.14 -24.70 -0.93
N LEU A 403 21.62 -24.01 -1.97
CA LEU A 403 22.96 -24.18 -2.53
C LEU A 403 23.93 -23.16 -1.90
N PRO A 404 25.16 -23.56 -1.53
CA PRO A 404 26.21 -22.62 -1.10
C PRO A 404 26.65 -21.72 -2.27
N PRO A 405 27.29 -20.56 -2.00
CA PRO A 405 27.64 -19.58 -3.03
C PRO A 405 28.61 -20.11 -4.09
N GLU A 406 29.51 -21.02 -3.72
CA GLU A 406 30.43 -21.74 -4.62
C GLU A 406 29.96 -23.19 -4.81
N PRO A 407 30.13 -23.78 -6.00
CA PRO A 407 29.72 -25.16 -6.26
C PRO A 407 30.60 -26.17 -5.51
N PRO A 408 30.03 -27.03 -4.64
CA PRO A 408 30.79 -28.12 -4.05
C PRO A 408 30.96 -29.23 -5.09
N PRO A 409 32.09 -29.98 -5.06
CA PRO A 409 32.43 -30.95 -6.10
C PRO A 409 31.33 -32.02 -6.27
N GLY A 410 30.93 -32.24 -7.52
CA GLY A 410 29.83 -33.13 -7.90
C GLY A 410 28.43 -32.50 -7.81
N ARG A 411 28.30 -31.20 -7.55
CA ARG A 411 27.03 -30.45 -7.66
C ARG A 411 27.07 -29.30 -8.68
N GLU A 412 28.17 -29.16 -9.43
CA GLU A 412 28.26 -28.22 -10.55
C GLU A 412 27.05 -28.37 -11.51
N VAL A 413 26.67 -29.62 -11.79
CA VAL A 413 25.57 -30.00 -12.69
C VAL A 413 24.23 -30.14 -11.94
N ALA A 414 23.15 -29.84 -12.63
CA ALA A 414 21.76 -29.96 -12.19
C ALA A 414 21.29 -31.43 -12.07
N GLY A 415 20.69 -31.78 -10.93
CA GLY A 415 20.01 -33.08 -10.77
C GLY A 415 18.53 -33.02 -11.18
N ALA A 416 18.02 -34.04 -11.87
CA ALA A 416 16.62 -34.10 -12.31
C ALA A 416 15.62 -33.87 -11.15
N THR A 417 15.85 -34.51 -10.00
CA THR A 417 15.02 -34.34 -8.79
C THR A 417 15.05 -32.91 -8.23
N GLU A 418 16.19 -32.21 -8.33
CA GLU A 418 16.32 -30.81 -7.91
C GLU A 418 15.43 -29.91 -8.79
N LEU A 419 15.48 -30.13 -10.11
CA LEU A 419 14.70 -29.36 -11.09
C LEU A 419 13.20 -29.68 -11.01
N SER A 420 12.80 -30.93 -10.77
CA SER A 420 11.40 -31.29 -10.51
C SER A 420 10.84 -30.61 -9.25
N LEU A 421 11.61 -30.57 -8.16
CA LEU A 421 11.23 -29.86 -6.94
C LEU A 421 11.16 -28.35 -7.17
N ALA A 422 12.14 -27.77 -7.87
CA ALA A 422 12.15 -26.35 -8.22
C ALA A 422 10.95 -25.97 -9.09
N ALA A 423 10.62 -26.75 -10.13
CA ALA A 423 9.47 -26.52 -11.01
C ALA A 423 8.15 -26.57 -10.24
N ALA A 424 7.94 -27.63 -9.45
CA ALA A 424 6.72 -27.82 -8.67
C ALA A 424 6.54 -26.73 -7.59
N ALA A 425 7.64 -26.29 -6.96
CA ALA A 425 7.62 -25.18 -6.02
C ALA A 425 7.36 -23.84 -6.72
N ALA A 426 7.98 -23.59 -7.88
CA ALA A 426 7.87 -22.34 -8.62
C ALA A 426 6.45 -22.10 -9.13
N GLY A 427 5.84 -23.08 -9.79
CA GLY A 427 4.44 -23.00 -10.24
C GLY A 427 3.47 -22.84 -9.07
N ARG A 428 3.68 -23.57 -7.97
CA ARG A 428 2.84 -23.52 -6.77
C ARG A 428 2.91 -22.16 -6.05
N LEU A 429 4.11 -21.63 -5.85
CA LEU A 429 4.32 -20.39 -5.08
C LEU A 429 4.01 -19.12 -5.87
N SER A 430 4.29 -19.10 -7.18
CA SER A 430 3.87 -17.98 -8.04
C SER A 430 2.34 -17.90 -8.15
N THR A 431 1.67 -19.04 -8.39
CA THR A 431 0.19 -19.13 -8.37
C THR A 431 -0.37 -18.69 -7.01
N ALA A 432 0.25 -19.10 -5.91
CA ALA A 432 -0.19 -18.69 -4.56
C ALA A 432 0.02 -17.19 -4.30
N LEU A 433 1.12 -16.57 -4.78
CA LEU A 433 1.31 -15.12 -4.64
C LEU A 433 0.22 -14.36 -5.41
N THR A 434 -0.03 -14.73 -6.66
CA THR A 434 -1.10 -14.10 -7.46
C THR A 434 -2.46 -14.24 -6.77
N ARG A 435 -2.83 -15.44 -6.32
CA ARG A 435 -4.07 -15.67 -5.56
C ARG A 435 -4.18 -14.83 -4.29
N TYR A 436 -3.10 -14.72 -3.50
CA TYR A 436 -3.12 -13.92 -2.27
C TYR A 436 -3.27 -12.42 -2.55
N VAL A 437 -2.59 -11.91 -3.58
CA VAL A 437 -2.69 -10.50 -3.99
C VAL A 437 -4.06 -10.19 -4.58
N THR A 438 -4.64 -11.10 -5.36
CA THR A 438 -6.04 -11.01 -5.82
C THR A 438 -7.00 -11.02 -4.63
N ASP A 439 -6.93 -11.98 -3.72
CA ASP A 439 -7.80 -12.06 -2.52
C ASP A 439 -7.76 -10.79 -1.65
N ALA A 440 -6.57 -10.21 -1.44
CA ALA A 440 -6.39 -8.95 -0.74
C ALA A 440 -7.04 -7.76 -1.49
N ALA A 441 -6.89 -7.69 -2.81
CA ALA A 441 -7.54 -6.67 -3.64
C ALA A 441 -9.08 -6.83 -3.63
N CYS A 442 -9.58 -8.05 -3.82
CA CYS A 442 -11.00 -8.41 -3.81
C CYS A 442 -11.69 -8.03 -2.51
N ALA A 443 -11.08 -8.34 -1.36
CA ALA A 443 -11.60 -7.94 -0.05
C ALA A 443 -11.64 -6.42 0.12
N SER A 444 -10.65 -5.71 -0.46
CA SER A 444 -10.55 -4.24 -0.34
C SER A 444 -11.62 -3.50 -1.15
N VAL A 445 -12.28 -4.14 -2.12
CA VAL A 445 -13.43 -3.60 -2.90
C VAL A 445 -14.70 -3.45 -2.04
N LEU A 446 -14.82 -4.18 -0.93
CA LEU A 446 -15.99 -4.12 -0.05
C LEU A 446 -15.60 -3.51 1.31
N PRO A 447 -16.14 -2.33 1.70
CA PRO A 447 -15.87 -1.77 3.02
C PRO A 447 -16.34 -2.72 4.13
N PRO A 448 -15.51 -3.02 5.14
CA PRO A 448 -15.90 -3.88 6.25
C PRO A 448 -17.01 -3.22 7.08
N CYS A 449 -17.82 -4.05 7.77
CA CYS A 449 -18.80 -3.56 8.74
C CYS A 449 -18.09 -3.02 10.00
N ALA A 450 -17.54 -1.81 9.91
CA ALA A 450 -16.72 -1.20 10.92
C ALA A 450 -17.41 -1.09 12.29
N ALA A 451 -16.61 -1.26 13.34
CA ALA A 451 -16.92 -0.75 14.66
C ALA A 451 -17.09 0.79 14.61
N PRO A 452 -17.87 1.41 15.51
CA PRO A 452 -17.81 2.87 15.65
C PRO A 452 -16.38 3.31 15.93
N ALA A 453 -15.89 4.28 15.17
CA ALA A 453 -14.49 4.67 15.15
C ALA A 453 -14.12 5.48 16.41
N GLY A 454 -13.62 4.79 17.43
CA GLY A 454 -12.97 5.40 18.59
C GLY A 454 -13.89 6.27 19.45
N ASP A 455 -13.30 7.32 20.01
CA ASP A 455 -13.95 8.25 20.93
C ASP A 455 -14.87 9.20 20.13
N GLY A 456 -16.16 8.84 20.04
CA GLY A 456 -17.07 9.25 18.97
C GLY A 456 -17.45 10.74 18.99
N GLY A 457 -16.69 11.57 18.27
CA GLY A 457 -17.00 12.98 18.01
C GLY A 457 -16.76 13.34 16.54
N VAL A 458 -17.41 14.40 16.07
CA VAL A 458 -17.29 14.92 14.70
C VAL A 458 -16.31 16.10 14.68
N LEU A 459 -15.23 15.99 13.92
CA LEU A 459 -14.30 17.10 13.70
C LEU A 459 -15.00 18.24 12.94
N LEU A 460 -15.06 19.43 13.56
CA LEU A 460 -15.69 20.63 12.99
C LEU A 460 -14.70 21.56 12.29
N ALA A 461 -13.48 21.68 12.82
CA ALA A 461 -12.38 22.46 12.25
C ALA A 461 -11.04 22.04 12.86
N ARG A 462 -9.96 22.29 12.12
CA ARG A 462 -8.60 22.39 12.69
C ARG A 462 -8.39 23.83 13.17
N LEU A 463 -7.81 24.02 14.34
CA LEU A 463 -7.53 25.31 14.96
C LEU A 463 -6.02 25.49 15.09
N GLU A 464 -5.47 26.51 14.44
CA GLU A 464 -4.08 26.95 14.60
C GLU A 464 -4.04 27.98 15.74
N LEU A 465 -3.23 27.73 16.77
CA LEU A 465 -3.08 28.55 17.98
C LEU A 465 -1.62 29.00 18.15
N ASP A 466 -1.45 30.24 18.58
CA ASP A 466 -0.17 30.89 18.91
C ASP A 466 -0.39 31.89 20.06
N ASP A 467 0.55 32.00 21.00
CA ASP A 467 0.42 32.68 22.32
C ASP A 467 -0.99 32.57 22.96
N CYS A 468 -1.61 31.39 22.85
CA CYS A 468 -2.98 31.10 23.30
C CYS A 468 -4.12 31.96 22.66
N GLU A 469 -3.89 32.62 21.52
CA GLU A 469 -4.93 33.12 20.61
C GLU A 469 -5.21 32.13 19.46
N VAL A 470 -6.45 32.09 18.95
CA VAL A 470 -6.81 31.25 17.79
C VAL A 470 -6.56 32.02 16.49
N LEU A 471 -5.36 31.89 15.94
CA LEU A 471 -4.98 32.51 14.66
C LEU A 471 -5.91 32.12 13.50
N ARG A 472 -6.32 30.84 13.45
CA ARG A 472 -7.11 30.33 12.31
C ARG A 472 -7.99 29.15 12.66
N ALA A 473 -9.23 29.19 12.17
CA ALA A 473 -10.13 28.03 12.12
C ALA A 473 -10.27 27.51 10.67
N CYS A 474 -9.68 26.35 10.38
CA CYS A 474 -9.77 25.69 9.08
C CYS A 474 -10.86 24.60 9.08
N ALA A 475 -12.03 24.95 8.54
CA ALA A 475 -13.14 24.02 8.33
C ALA A 475 -13.00 23.12 7.07
N ALA A 476 -12.06 23.42 6.17
CA ALA A 476 -11.96 22.72 4.88
C ALA A 476 -11.39 21.28 5.00
N GLY A 477 -10.56 21.01 6.02
CA GLY A 477 -9.91 19.71 6.25
C GLY A 477 -10.73 18.73 7.10
N ARG A 478 -12.06 18.87 7.16
CA ARG A 478 -12.95 18.05 8.02
C ARG A 478 -13.74 17.00 7.24
N PRO A 479 -14.21 15.92 7.89
CA PRO A 479 -15.16 14.99 7.28
C PRO A 479 -16.49 15.69 6.94
N GLN A 480 -16.77 15.83 5.64
CA GLN A 480 -18.06 16.24 5.14
C GLN A 480 -18.89 15.00 4.75
N TRP A 481 -20.19 15.04 5.00
CA TRP A 481 -21.12 14.04 4.48
C TRP A 481 -21.10 14.00 2.95
N LEU A 482 -21.10 12.80 2.38
CA LEU A 482 -21.11 12.57 0.94
C LEU A 482 -22.16 11.50 0.56
N PRO A 483 -22.84 11.62 -0.60
CA PRO A 483 -23.72 10.57 -1.10
C PRO A 483 -23.01 9.22 -1.25
N GLY A 484 -23.59 8.15 -0.71
CA GLY A 484 -22.96 6.82 -0.65
C GLY A 484 -22.04 6.60 0.56
N GLY A 485 -21.82 7.64 1.37
CA GLY A 485 -21.15 7.55 2.68
C GLY A 485 -19.64 7.26 2.62
N PRO A 486 -18.98 7.12 3.78
CA PRO A 486 -17.53 6.90 3.89
C PRO A 486 -17.03 5.62 3.21
N GLY A 487 -17.91 4.65 2.98
CA GLY A 487 -17.58 3.36 2.36
C GLY A 487 -17.29 3.45 0.87
N TYR A 488 -17.97 4.36 0.15
CA TYR A 488 -17.98 4.39 -1.32
C TYR A 488 -17.69 5.78 -1.91
N ALA A 489 -18.05 6.88 -1.25
CA ALA A 489 -17.95 8.21 -1.83
C ALA A 489 -16.51 8.62 -2.17
N ALA A 490 -15.52 8.16 -1.39
CA ALA A 490 -14.11 8.48 -1.59
C ALA A 490 -13.50 7.89 -2.88
N TRP A 491 -14.13 6.88 -3.49
CA TRP A 491 -13.62 6.18 -4.67
C TRP A 491 -14.70 5.88 -5.72
N ALA A 492 -15.87 6.51 -5.61
CA ALA A 492 -16.98 6.38 -6.56
C ALA A 492 -16.60 6.56 -8.05
N PRO A 493 -15.67 7.47 -8.45
CA PRO A 493 -15.25 7.60 -9.85
C PRO A 493 -14.50 6.38 -10.43
N VAL A 494 -13.97 5.49 -9.58
CA VAL A 494 -13.26 4.27 -10.00
C VAL A 494 -13.99 2.98 -9.59
N LEU A 495 -15.09 3.10 -8.85
CA LEU A 495 -15.87 2.00 -8.27
C LEU A 495 -16.35 1.00 -9.34
N ASP A 496 -16.92 1.47 -10.44
CA ASP A 496 -17.50 0.59 -11.45
C ASP A 496 -16.42 -0.22 -12.17
N ARG A 497 -15.32 0.42 -12.60
CA ARG A 497 -14.19 -0.26 -13.24
C ARG A 497 -13.49 -1.24 -12.29
N ALA A 498 -13.30 -0.86 -11.03
CA ALA A 498 -12.77 -1.76 -10.01
C ALA A 498 -13.69 -2.97 -9.76
N ARG A 499 -15.02 -2.81 -9.89
CA ARG A 499 -15.99 -3.91 -9.78
C ARG A 499 -16.03 -4.81 -11.01
N GLU A 500 -15.83 -4.28 -12.22
CA GLU A 500 -15.64 -5.10 -13.43
C GLU A 500 -14.41 -6.01 -13.29
N LEU A 501 -13.27 -5.42 -12.93
CA LEU A 501 -12.02 -6.14 -12.72
C LEU A 501 -12.11 -7.13 -11.55
N ALA A 502 -12.81 -6.78 -10.47
CA ALA A 502 -13.09 -7.73 -9.40
C ALA A 502 -13.98 -8.89 -9.88
N ALA A 503 -14.98 -8.63 -10.73
CA ALA A 503 -15.84 -9.69 -11.27
C ALA A 503 -15.07 -10.66 -12.20
N SER A 504 -14.09 -10.18 -12.97
CA SER A 504 -13.23 -11.06 -13.79
C SER A 504 -12.18 -11.80 -12.93
N LEU A 505 -11.50 -11.11 -12.01
CA LEU A 505 -10.36 -11.65 -11.25
C LEU A 505 -10.73 -12.49 -10.03
N CYS A 506 -11.73 -12.06 -9.26
CA CYS A 506 -12.08 -12.69 -7.98
C CYS A 506 -12.93 -13.96 -8.16
N CYS A 507 -13.72 -14.01 -9.24
CA CYS A 507 -14.69 -15.08 -9.48
C CYS A 507 -14.20 -16.14 -10.47
N ALA A 508 -13.17 -15.85 -11.28
CA ALA A 508 -12.58 -16.83 -12.18
C ALA A 508 -11.58 -17.75 -11.44
N PRO A 509 -11.54 -19.06 -11.75
CA PRO A 509 -10.48 -19.92 -11.25
C PRO A 509 -9.14 -19.49 -11.85
N VAL A 510 -8.20 -19.05 -11.01
CA VAL A 510 -6.85 -18.63 -11.45
C VAL A 510 -6.23 -19.74 -12.31
N PRO A 511 -5.86 -19.46 -13.58
CA PRO A 511 -5.30 -20.44 -14.50
C PRO A 511 -4.11 -21.17 -13.88
N THR A 512 -4.26 -22.48 -13.70
CA THR A 512 -3.12 -23.34 -13.38
C THR A 512 -2.40 -23.62 -14.69
N PRO A 513 -1.06 -23.42 -14.79
CA PRO A 513 -0.33 -23.72 -16.01
C PRO A 513 -0.62 -25.14 -16.49
N ALA A 514 -1.14 -25.27 -17.71
CA ALA A 514 -1.45 -26.58 -18.28
C ALA A 514 -0.17 -27.41 -18.40
N GLU A 515 -0.19 -28.64 -17.91
CA GLU A 515 0.94 -29.53 -18.13
C GLU A 515 0.96 -29.92 -19.62
N PRO A 516 2.06 -29.64 -20.37
CA PRO A 516 2.14 -30.00 -21.77
C PRO A 516 2.12 -31.53 -21.93
N PRO A 517 1.62 -32.04 -23.07
CA PRO A 517 1.45 -33.47 -23.28
C PRO A 517 2.79 -34.23 -23.16
N PRO A 518 2.76 -35.51 -22.73
CA PRO A 518 3.97 -36.33 -22.67
C PRO A 518 4.58 -36.48 -24.07
N PRO A 519 5.93 -36.60 -24.17
CA PRO A 519 6.60 -36.81 -25.45
C PRO A 519 6.19 -38.15 -26.08
N ALA A 520 6.15 -38.19 -27.42
CA ALA A 520 5.97 -39.43 -28.15
C ALA A 520 7.22 -40.32 -28.01
N GLU A 521 7.02 -41.63 -27.91
CA GLU A 521 8.11 -42.59 -27.68
C GLU A 521 9.19 -42.52 -28.78
N GLY A 522 10.42 -42.21 -28.39
CA GLY A 522 11.58 -42.14 -29.29
C GLY A 522 11.67 -40.91 -30.21
N GLY A 523 10.75 -39.94 -30.10
CA GLY A 523 10.74 -38.73 -30.94
C GLY A 523 11.44 -37.51 -30.31
N PRO A 524 11.82 -36.48 -31.11
CA PRO A 524 12.26 -35.19 -30.59
C PRO A 524 11.14 -34.47 -29.81
N VAL A 525 11.48 -33.86 -28.69
CA VAL A 525 10.51 -33.25 -27.76
C VAL A 525 10.34 -31.77 -28.07
N ALA A 526 9.10 -31.35 -28.35
CA ALA A 526 8.76 -29.94 -28.46
C ALA A 526 8.87 -29.27 -27.08
N LEU A 527 9.82 -28.34 -26.95
CA LEU A 527 9.99 -27.48 -25.78
C LEU A 527 9.71 -26.02 -26.17
N GLY A 528 8.96 -25.30 -25.34
CA GLY A 528 8.56 -23.92 -25.61
C GLY A 528 9.69 -22.93 -25.35
N TRP A 529 9.83 -21.93 -26.22
CA TRP A 529 10.76 -20.81 -26.04
C TRP A 529 10.21 -19.78 -25.05
N VAL A 530 11.04 -19.32 -24.10
CA VAL A 530 10.67 -18.26 -23.15
C VAL A 530 10.95 -16.88 -23.75
N HIS A 531 9.88 -16.23 -24.21
CA HIS A 531 9.90 -14.82 -24.62
C HIS A 531 10.01 -13.88 -23.41
N GLY A 532 10.54 -12.68 -23.62
CA GLY A 532 10.54 -11.58 -22.64
C GLY A 532 11.25 -11.85 -21.31
N LEU A 533 12.32 -12.66 -21.28
CA LEU A 533 12.94 -13.08 -20.01
C LEU A 533 13.74 -11.96 -19.31
N PHE A 534 14.27 -10.99 -20.06
CA PHE A 534 14.85 -9.75 -19.51
C PHE A 534 13.95 -8.51 -19.66
N GLU A 535 12.77 -8.67 -20.27
CA GLU A 535 11.81 -7.57 -20.40
C GLU A 535 11.26 -7.19 -19.01
N ALA A 536 10.70 -5.98 -18.91
CA ALA A 536 9.83 -5.67 -17.78
C ALA A 536 8.63 -6.62 -17.78
N ALA A 537 7.86 -6.65 -16.69
CA ALA A 537 6.58 -7.35 -16.69
C ALA A 537 5.74 -6.90 -17.91
N PRO A 538 5.00 -7.81 -18.58
CA PRO A 538 4.14 -7.43 -19.70
C PRO A 538 3.16 -6.32 -19.27
N GLY A 539 2.65 -5.59 -20.26
CA GLY A 539 1.76 -4.43 -20.06
C GLY A 539 0.66 -4.69 -19.01
N PRO A 540 0.27 -3.65 -18.25
CA PRO A 540 -0.41 -3.78 -16.96
C PRO A 540 -1.57 -4.77 -17.03
N THR A 541 -1.47 -5.86 -16.25
CA THR A 541 -2.52 -6.87 -16.17
C THR A 541 -3.77 -6.30 -15.51
N ASP A 542 -4.94 -6.90 -15.71
CA ASP A 542 -6.18 -6.60 -14.97
C ASP A 542 -5.94 -6.44 -13.44
N LEU A 543 -5.05 -7.26 -12.86
CA LEU A 543 -4.68 -7.18 -11.44
C LEU A 543 -3.78 -5.97 -11.14
N ASP A 544 -2.87 -5.59 -12.03
CA ASP A 544 -2.09 -4.35 -11.90
C ASP A 544 -2.99 -3.11 -12.05
N GLU A 545 -3.99 -3.13 -12.95
CA GLU A 545 -5.00 -2.08 -13.09
C GLU A 545 -5.86 -1.97 -11.81
N LEU A 546 -6.39 -3.09 -11.30
CA LEU A 546 -7.19 -3.10 -10.08
C LEU A 546 -6.39 -2.58 -8.87
N LEU A 547 -5.13 -2.99 -8.72
CA LEU A 547 -4.26 -2.48 -7.65
C LEU A 547 -4.00 -0.98 -7.79
N ALA A 548 -3.82 -0.46 -9.01
CA ALA A 548 -3.66 0.98 -9.25
C ALA A 548 -4.92 1.77 -8.83
N LEU A 549 -6.10 1.32 -9.27
CA LEU A 549 -7.39 1.94 -8.92
C LEU A 549 -7.65 1.93 -7.41
N LEU A 550 -7.41 0.80 -6.72
CA LEU A 550 -7.61 0.67 -5.27
C LEU A 550 -6.63 1.51 -4.44
N THR A 551 -5.44 1.78 -4.96
CA THR A 551 -4.39 2.54 -4.25
C THR A 551 -4.40 4.04 -4.52
N GLY A 552 -5.27 4.52 -5.41
CA GLY A 552 -5.28 5.92 -5.87
C GLY A 552 -4.09 6.28 -6.77
N ALA A 553 -3.26 5.30 -7.14
CA ALA A 553 -2.19 5.48 -8.10
C ALA A 553 -2.82 5.60 -9.50
N THR A 554 -2.95 6.82 -10.01
CA THR A 554 -3.47 7.06 -11.35
C THR A 554 -2.62 6.33 -12.38
N SER A 555 -3.20 5.35 -13.07
CA SER A 555 -2.60 4.83 -14.29
C SER A 555 -2.43 5.99 -15.26
N THR A 556 -1.19 6.35 -15.57
CA THR A 556 -0.85 7.34 -16.60
C THR A 556 -1.11 6.80 -18.02
N GLN A 557 -1.76 5.64 -18.14
CA GLN A 557 -2.26 5.03 -19.36
C GLN A 557 -3.76 4.71 -19.24
N ALA A 558 -4.56 5.70 -18.87
CA ALA A 558 -5.94 5.73 -19.37
C ALA A 558 -5.88 5.96 -20.89
N THR A 559 -6.27 4.97 -21.69
CA THR A 559 -6.28 5.06 -23.16
C THR A 559 -7.40 5.98 -23.65
N SER A 560 -7.19 7.28 -23.54
CA SER A 560 -7.99 8.29 -24.24
C SER A 560 -7.85 8.09 -25.74
N THR A 561 -8.98 7.81 -26.42
CA THR A 561 -9.06 7.85 -27.89
C THR A 561 -8.56 9.22 -28.36
N PRO A 562 -7.57 9.31 -29.27
CA PRO A 562 -6.96 10.59 -29.64
C PRO A 562 -7.91 11.42 -30.51
N ALA A 563 -8.68 12.29 -29.87
CA ALA A 563 -9.49 13.32 -30.50
C ALA A 563 -9.32 14.65 -29.75
N ALA A 564 -8.93 15.70 -30.48
CA ALA A 564 -8.85 17.09 -30.01
C ALA A 564 -7.90 17.42 -28.84
N THR A 565 -6.62 17.02 -28.93
CA THR A 565 -5.53 17.54 -28.04
C THR A 565 -4.31 18.11 -28.76
N GLU A 566 -4.24 18.10 -30.09
CA GLU A 566 -3.10 18.68 -30.83
C GLU A 566 -3.07 20.22 -30.81
N ASP A 567 -4.23 20.87 -30.71
CA ASP A 567 -4.42 22.30 -30.97
C ASP A 567 -3.85 23.19 -29.84
N ALA A 568 -4.18 22.89 -28.58
CA ALA A 568 -3.69 23.65 -27.42
C ALA A 568 -2.15 23.63 -27.30
N GLY A 569 -1.51 22.55 -27.74
CA GLY A 569 -0.05 22.47 -27.85
C GLY A 569 0.52 23.32 -28.99
N ALA A 570 -0.24 23.54 -30.07
CA ALA A 570 0.14 24.40 -31.17
C ALA A 570 -0.03 25.89 -30.81
N ASP A 571 -1.13 26.26 -30.16
CA ASP A 571 -1.38 27.62 -29.64
C ASP A 571 -0.27 28.07 -28.68
N LEU A 572 0.04 27.28 -27.64
CA LEU A 572 1.08 27.63 -26.67
C LEU A 572 2.48 27.75 -27.33
N ARG A 573 2.78 26.94 -28.34
CA ARG A 573 4.02 27.07 -29.13
C ARG A 573 4.03 28.36 -29.98
N ARG A 574 2.87 28.84 -30.43
CA ARG A 574 2.72 30.10 -31.18
C ARG A 574 2.93 31.30 -30.26
N GLU A 575 2.23 31.37 -29.12
CA GLU A 575 2.39 32.45 -28.14
C GLU A 575 3.85 32.55 -27.64
N VAL A 576 4.50 31.42 -27.33
CA VAL A 576 5.90 31.39 -26.91
C VAL A 576 6.85 31.83 -28.03
N ALA A 577 6.51 31.63 -29.31
CA ALA A 577 7.28 32.15 -30.44
C ALA A 577 7.09 33.67 -30.61
N GLU A 578 5.86 34.16 -30.49
CA GLU A 578 5.53 35.60 -30.58
C GLU A 578 6.13 36.39 -29.41
N LEU A 579 6.08 35.88 -28.19
CA LEU A 579 6.77 36.46 -27.02
C LEU A 579 8.29 36.50 -27.22
N ARG A 580 8.90 35.46 -27.81
CA ARG A 580 10.34 35.48 -28.14
C ARG A 580 10.67 36.50 -29.23
N ALA A 581 9.80 36.69 -30.22
CA ALA A 581 9.96 37.73 -31.24
C ALA A 581 9.85 39.14 -30.65
N LEU A 582 8.90 39.37 -29.73
CA LEU A 582 8.73 40.62 -28.99
C LEU A 582 9.94 40.93 -28.08
N VAL A 583 10.44 39.95 -27.32
CA VAL A 583 11.67 40.13 -26.52
C VAL A 583 12.88 40.39 -27.42
N GLY A 584 12.95 39.72 -28.58
CA GLY A 584 13.99 39.95 -29.59
C GLY A 584 13.98 41.36 -30.17
N SER A 585 12.81 41.90 -30.51
CA SER A 585 12.65 43.25 -31.05
C SER A 585 12.86 44.33 -29.98
N LEU A 586 12.37 44.12 -28.75
CA LEU A 586 12.64 45.02 -27.62
C LEU A 586 14.15 45.08 -27.29
N ALA A 587 14.83 43.93 -27.26
CA ALA A 587 16.26 43.88 -27.05
C ALA A 587 17.06 44.50 -28.22
N ALA A 588 16.53 44.46 -29.45
CA ALA A 588 17.10 45.18 -30.58
C ALA A 588 16.91 46.70 -30.45
N ALA A 589 15.70 47.15 -30.08
CA ALA A 589 15.38 48.56 -29.84
C ALA A 589 16.29 49.18 -28.78
N VAL A 590 16.49 48.49 -27.64
CA VAL A 590 17.40 48.91 -26.55
C VAL A 590 18.86 48.98 -27.04
N ARG A 591 19.32 48.05 -27.89
CA ARG A 591 20.67 48.10 -28.48
C ARG A 591 20.83 49.20 -29.54
N SER A 592 19.75 49.68 -30.15
CA SER A 592 19.74 50.80 -31.11
C SER A 592 19.47 52.17 -30.48
N ALA A 593 19.17 52.23 -29.18
CA ALA A 593 18.94 53.50 -28.50
C ALA A 593 20.25 54.30 -28.41
N PRO A 594 20.32 55.54 -28.95
CA PRO A 594 21.51 56.36 -28.84
C PRO A 594 21.73 56.80 -27.39
N ALA A 595 22.97 56.79 -26.94
CA ALA A 595 23.33 57.30 -25.62
C ALA A 595 23.02 58.82 -25.52
N PRO A 596 22.54 59.32 -24.38
CA PRO A 596 22.27 60.75 -24.20
C PRO A 596 23.57 61.55 -24.32
N ALA A 597 23.56 62.58 -25.16
CA ALA A 597 24.69 63.48 -25.35
C ALA A 597 24.89 64.38 -24.11
N ALA A 598 26.14 64.64 -23.75
CA ALA A 598 26.51 65.58 -22.70
C ALA A 598 26.84 66.95 -23.30
N GLU A 599 26.16 68.01 -22.84
CA GLU A 599 26.43 69.41 -23.14
C GLU A 599 25.96 70.30 -21.96
N PRO A 600 26.31 71.60 -21.88
CA PRO A 600 27.31 72.00 -20.90
C PRO A 600 26.79 72.89 -19.75
N ALA A 601 27.61 73.08 -18.72
CA ALA A 601 27.33 73.96 -17.59
C ALA A 601 27.66 75.44 -17.88
N PRO A 602 26.79 76.38 -17.51
CA PRO A 602 27.13 77.79 -17.29
C PRO A 602 27.11 78.17 -15.78
N ASP A 603 27.70 79.33 -15.51
CA ASP A 603 28.25 79.77 -14.22
C ASP A 603 27.33 80.67 -13.36
N SER A 604 27.61 80.70 -12.05
CA SER A 604 27.48 81.79 -11.04
C SER A 604 26.15 82.51 -10.68
N THR A 605 26.04 82.86 -9.37
CA THR A 605 25.32 84.02 -8.74
C THR A 605 23.77 84.04 -8.71
N VAL A 606 23.03 84.60 -7.73
CA VAL A 606 23.31 85.15 -6.36
C VAL A 606 21.98 85.30 -5.56
N ASP A 607 22.03 85.21 -4.21
CA ASP A 607 21.00 85.56 -3.18
C ASP A 607 19.58 84.90 -3.31
N ASP A 608 18.68 84.87 -2.30
CA ASP A 608 18.65 85.50 -0.96
C ASP A 608 17.90 84.58 0.07
N ALA A 609 17.93 84.92 1.37
CA ALA A 609 17.10 84.32 2.45
C ALA A 609 15.84 85.20 2.73
N PRO A 610 14.92 84.96 3.71
CA PRO A 610 15.00 84.35 5.07
C PRO A 610 14.04 83.14 5.24
N ALA A 611 13.65 82.62 6.42
CA ALA A 611 14.18 82.37 7.78
C ALA A 611 12.95 82.01 8.69
N GLU A 612 13.16 81.80 10.00
CA GLU A 612 12.13 81.52 11.06
C GLU A 612 11.39 80.15 10.94
N GLU A 613 11.17 79.38 12.02
CA GLU A 613 11.78 79.36 13.36
C GLU A 613 11.58 77.98 14.05
N ALA A 614 12.37 77.68 15.10
CA ALA A 614 12.23 76.54 16.02
C ALA A 614 12.28 77.07 17.48
N PRO A 615 11.90 76.33 18.56
CA PRO A 615 12.48 75.05 19.02
C PRO A 615 11.39 73.93 19.11
N ALA A 616 11.29 72.91 19.99
CA ALA A 616 11.91 72.49 21.27
C ALA A 616 11.60 70.98 21.53
N GLU A 617 12.27 70.17 22.37
CA GLU A 617 13.60 70.21 23.03
C GLU A 617 13.96 68.78 23.54
N GLU A 618 15.27 68.51 23.72
CA GLU A 618 16.01 67.71 24.74
C GLU A 618 15.29 66.78 25.78
N GLU A 619 15.84 65.66 26.31
CA GLU A 619 17.04 64.82 25.98
C GLU A 619 16.91 63.37 26.64
N PRO A 620 17.93 62.52 27.01
CA PRO A 620 17.88 61.06 26.72
C PRO A 620 18.22 60.10 27.91
N ALA A 621 18.85 58.94 27.60
CA ALA A 621 19.42 57.87 28.46
C ALA A 621 18.41 56.83 29.03
N GLU A 622 18.79 55.59 29.42
CA GLU A 622 20.12 55.02 29.73
C GLU A 622 20.20 53.48 29.48
N GLU A 623 21.36 52.99 29.04
CA GLU A 623 21.88 51.59 29.11
C GLU A 623 23.25 51.65 29.84
N PRO A 624 23.91 50.57 30.35
CA PRO A 624 23.72 49.12 30.08
C PRO A 624 23.92 48.12 31.27
N GLU A 625 23.85 46.80 30.97
CA GLU A 625 24.60 45.68 31.61
C GLU A 625 24.41 45.35 33.14
N PRO A 626 24.99 44.25 33.67
CA PRO A 626 25.07 42.87 33.14
C PRO A 626 24.64 41.79 34.19
N ALA A 627 24.61 40.51 33.77
CA ALA A 627 24.29 39.37 34.65
C ALA A 627 25.50 38.80 35.43
N PRO A 628 25.31 38.28 36.66
CA PRO A 628 26.26 37.38 37.34
C PRO A 628 25.84 35.90 37.30
N ALA A 629 26.80 34.98 37.30
CA ALA A 629 26.57 33.57 37.00
C ALA A 629 26.74 32.59 38.19
N ARG A 630 26.09 31.41 38.06
CA ARG A 630 26.40 30.10 38.68
C ARG A 630 26.55 30.00 40.21
N LYS A 631 25.66 29.21 40.84
CA LYS A 631 26.02 28.32 41.96
C LYS A 631 25.40 26.92 41.84
N ALA A 632 26.25 25.92 42.01
CA ALA A 632 25.96 24.55 42.45
C ALA A 632 26.98 24.25 43.59
N PRO A 633 26.94 23.11 44.32
CA PRO A 633 26.03 21.96 44.23
C PRO A 633 25.41 21.54 45.59
N ALA A 634 24.60 20.47 45.59
CA ALA A 634 24.28 19.66 46.77
C ALA A 634 23.95 18.20 46.37
N ALA A 635 24.00 17.25 47.33
CA ALA A 635 24.03 15.81 47.05
C ALA A 635 22.71 15.05 47.30
N ARG A 636 22.61 13.84 46.71
CA ARG A 636 21.55 12.85 46.91
C ARG A 636 21.52 12.25 48.34
N PRO A 637 20.36 11.76 48.79
CA PRO A 637 20.22 10.49 49.52
C PRO A 637 19.75 9.32 48.64
N LYS A 638 19.83 8.07 49.13
CA LYS A 638 19.32 6.83 48.49
C LYS A 638 18.52 5.99 49.50
N ALA A 639 17.26 5.65 49.19
CA ALA A 639 16.46 4.55 49.75
C ALA A 639 15.11 4.47 48.97
N GLN A 640 14.36 3.37 48.88
CA GLN A 640 14.61 1.91 49.00
C GLN A 640 13.52 1.18 48.15
N PRO A 641 13.67 -0.10 47.76
CA PRO A 641 12.72 -0.79 46.87
C PRO A 641 11.46 -1.34 47.59
N PRO A 642 10.32 -1.52 46.88
CA PRO A 642 9.07 -2.02 47.46
C PRO A 642 9.07 -3.53 47.77
N ALA A 643 8.10 -3.96 48.60
CA ALA A 643 8.04 -5.28 49.21
C ALA A 643 7.52 -6.42 48.28
N LYS A 644 7.81 -7.68 48.67
CA LYS A 644 7.45 -8.90 47.94
C LYS A 644 6.01 -9.35 48.21
N ALA A 645 5.30 -9.77 47.15
CA ALA A 645 4.04 -10.51 47.26
C ALA A 645 4.28 -12.03 47.51
N PRO A 646 3.36 -12.74 48.18
CA PRO A 646 3.51 -14.16 48.49
C PRO A 646 3.09 -15.11 47.33
N PRO A 647 3.71 -16.30 47.19
CA PRO A 647 3.37 -17.26 46.14
C PRO A 647 2.09 -18.04 46.43
N ARG A 648 1.24 -18.21 45.40
CA ARG A 648 0.11 -19.17 45.45
C ARG A 648 0.61 -20.62 45.38
N LYS A 649 -0.03 -21.51 46.15
CA LYS A 649 0.33 -22.94 46.23
C LYS A 649 -0.06 -23.68 44.93
N ALA A 650 0.81 -24.57 44.47
CA ALA A 650 0.51 -25.47 43.36
C ALA A 650 -0.35 -26.66 43.83
N THR A 651 -1.47 -26.92 43.15
CA THR A 651 -2.35 -28.07 43.44
C THR A 651 -1.88 -29.30 42.67
N ARG A 652 -1.55 -30.36 43.40
CA ARG A 652 -0.92 -31.59 42.89
C ARG A 652 -1.98 -32.63 42.51
N THR A 653 -2.39 -32.67 41.24
CA THR A 653 -3.34 -33.68 40.74
C THR A 653 -2.74 -35.09 40.79
N ARG A 654 -3.54 -36.05 41.28
CA ARG A 654 -3.10 -37.41 41.61
C ARG A 654 -3.50 -38.38 40.50
N ARG A 655 -2.52 -38.92 39.77
CA ARG A 655 -2.72 -39.91 38.70
C ARG A 655 -2.98 -41.29 39.30
N THR A 656 -4.22 -41.75 39.29
CA THR A 656 -4.60 -43.12 39.67
C THR A 656 -4.82 -43.97 38.43
N GLY A 657 -3.85 -44.81 38.10
CA GLY A 657 -4.07 -46.02 37.31
C GLY A 657 -4.20 -47.20 38.27
N GLY A 658 -5.24 -48.01 38.09
CA GLY A 658 -5.54 -49.21 38.87
C GLY A 658 -6.46 -50.09 38.04
N GLN A 659 -6.23 -51.40 38.10
CA GLN A 659 -6.83 -52.40 37.22
C GLN A 659 -7.58 -53.45 38.08
N GLU A 660 -8.30 -54.36 37.41
CA GLU A 660 -9.06 -55.50 37.97
C GLU A 660 -10.46 -55.14 38.51
N GLY A 661 -11.44 -55.97 38.15
CA GLY A 661 -12.88 -55.71 38.23
C GLY A 661 -13.58 -56.16 36.94
#